data_AF-A0A5M8NX03-F1
#
_entry.id   AF-A0A5M8NX03-F1
#
_cell.length_a   1.000
_cell.length_b   1.000
_cell.length_c   1.000
_cell.angle_alpha   90.00
_cell.angle_beta   90.00
_cell.angle_gamma   90.00
#
_symmetry.space_group_name_H-M   'P 1'
#
loop_
_entity.id
_entity.type
_entity.pdbx_description
1 polymer ?
#
loop_
_entity_poly.entity_id
_entity_poly.type
_entity_poly.pdbx_seq_one_letter_code
_entity_poly.pdbx_strand_id
1 'polypeptide(L)'
;MNKKVFLFCFLICSVILSVYGINPPSSADKVHVSPFWYDAPAKGWKSAVPVGNGRIGGMIFGEVQNEQVLLNESGVWCGAPYPQDNPQGPELIAQMRELLFAGKPVEAEEICRKFLVADNEDKRSYQPLGYLRLEHALAESVSNYCRSLDYESAISTVRFEQDGVKYCREAFVSEPDQVFAIRLTASKPGKISFTALMDRPWGAGVTVEKEHRLRFSGLAYDNLGNHQGSRFDALLQVVADGGKVAADRDRLKVTEATSVTLLLAVASDYDFKNPRTPLTCDRLAACEKQLNAAAAKSYEQLKADHIADYQELYNRSSLDIVVPSKSDQPIDRRIINTAKGANDPELLKIYYDYCRYIVIAGSREGGTAMGLQAIWNPLMEAPWRANWHLNVNIQEAYWFAEQGNLAECHEPMFTLTEGLMKYGETTARVMLGVKRGFTAPNRTDSPLFTVPQGQPLWGMYVSGGAWNSQHVMEHYRFTQDKEFLFQRALPILRSNALFWVDWLVPNPKTGKLVSGPATSPENTYLLPDGRKASISMGPSHDQELAWNSLNDYLEACSVLGIENDETKEVKSALDRLALPEMAPDGRLREWPEDYAEPEPGHRHPSHLFGFMPGHRITLQKTPELAKAVNKSLDYRLSHGYDAQGWSLGWIACLMARLKQGDRALDLMTNEYFGKAYPNMFVDAHGNVQVGDMMGMPLAMIEFLLQSHADEVELLPTLPKKWKDGKVTGLCARGGFMMDIAWKNGKLTKATVQSKTDTTGKFRYKGKVVNLKTEAGKTYKLPF
;
A
#
# COMPACT_ATOMS: atom_id res chain seq x y z
N MET A 1 -49.53 -11.92 64.94
CA MET A 1 -49.21 -10.67 64.22
C MET A 1 -48.75 -11.01 62.82
N ASN A 2 -49.31 -10.32 61.82
CA ASN A 2 -49.66 -10.85 60.50
C ASN A 2 -48.53 -10.90 59.46
N LYS A 3 -48.44 -12.04 58.74
CA LYS A 3 -47.68 -12.24 57.48
C LYS A 3 -48.04 -11.25 56.35
N LYS A 4 -49.07 -10.41 56.51
CA LYS A 4 -49.46 -9.37 55.56
C LYS A 4 -48.65 -8.07 55.68
N VAL A 5 -47.97 -7.81 56.80
CA VAL A 5 -47.13 -6.60 56.96
C VAL A 5 -45.76 -6.77 56.29
N PHE A 6 -45.22 -7.99 56.28
CA PHE A 6 -43.91 -8.27 55.68
C PHE A 6 -43.95 -8.24 54.14
N LEU A 7 -45.08 -8.64 53.54
CA LEU A 7 -45.25 -8.62 52.08
C LEU A 7 -45.47 -7.20 51.52
N PHE A 8 -46.02 -6.28 52.32
CA PHE A 8 -46.29 -4.89 51.90
C PHE A 8 -45.03 -4.02 51.96
N CYS A 9 -44.12 -4.25 52.91
CA CYS A 9 -42.82 -3.57 52.97
C CYS A 9 -41.86 -4.00 51.84
N PHE A 10 -41.97 -5.25 51.36
CA PHE A 10 -41.14 -5.75 50.25
C PHE A 10 -41.59 -5.21 48.88
N LEU A 11 -42.90 -4.96 48.70
CA LEU A 11 -43.43 -4.39 47.46
C LEU A 11 -43.15 -2.88 47.31
N ILE A 12 -43.05 -2.13 48.41
CA ILE A 12 -42.75 -0.68 48.36
C ILE A 12 -41.24 -0.43 48.13
N CYS A 13 -40.34 -1.29 48.65
CA CYS A 13 -38.91 -1.17 48.36
C CYS A 13 -38.54 -1.54 46.91
N SER A 14 -39.32 -2.41 46.26
CA SER A 14 -39.06 -2.83 44.86
C SER A 14 -39.59 -1.84 43.82
N VAL A 15 -40.53 -0.97 44.17
CA VAL A 15 -41.05 0.09 43.27
C VAL A 15 -40.26 1.41 43.37
N ILE A 16 -39.51 1.64 44.45
CA ILE A 16 -38.65 2.83 44.58
C ILE A 16 -37.27 2.62 43.91
N LEU A 17 -36.82 1.37 43.77
CA LEU A 17 -35.56 1.02 43.09
C LEU A 17 -35.65 0.97 41.55
N SER A 18 -36.86 1.07 40.97
CA SER A 18 -37.05 1.11 39.51
C SER A 18 -37.17 2.54 38.94
N VAL A 19 -37.23 3.57 39.80
CA VAL A 19 -37.40 4.98 39.38
C VAL A 19 -36.10 5.80 39.48
N TYR A 20 -35.07 5.29 40.17
CA TYR A 20 -33.71 5.83 40.14
C TYR A 20 -32.74 4.73 39.72
N GLY A 21 -32.51 4.61 38.41
CA GLY A 21 -31.54 3.67 37.84
C GLY A 21 -30.11 4.01 38.25
N ILE A 22 -29.71 3.58 39.44
CA ILE A 22 -28.30 3.44 39.82
C ILE A 22 -27.96 1.97 39.60
N ASN A 23 -27.50 1.66 38.39
CA ASN A 23 -26.84 0.39 38.16
C ASN A 23 -25.59 0.33 39.07
N PRO A 24 -25.31 -0.81 39.72
CA PRO A 24 -23.97 -1.00 40.28
C PRO A 24 -22.97 -0.82 39.13
N PRO A 25 -21.75 -0.31 39.38
CA PRO A 25 -20.74 -0.25 38.34
C PRO A 25 -20.64 -1.65 37.76
N SER A 26 -21.05 -1.78 36.48
CA SER A 26 -20.68 -2.94 35.69
C SER A 26 -19.16 -3.04 35.78
N SER A 27 -18.63 -4.24 35.57
CA SER A 27 -17.20 -4.45 35.37
C SER A 27 -16.70 -3.52 34.26
N ALA A 28 -16.33 -2.29 34.65
CA ALA A 28 -15.88 -1.23 33.79
C ALA A 28 -14.46 -1.60 33.38
N ASP A 29 -14.30 -1.70 32.07
CA ASP A 29 -13.08 -1.37 31.35
C ASP A 29 -11.83 -2.12 31.81
N LYS A 30 -11.77 -3.41 31.48
CA LYS A 30 -10.47 -3.93 31.03
C LYS A 30 -10.10 -3.10 29.81
N VAL A 31 -9.23 -2.10 29.99
CA VAL A 31 -8.62 -1.34 28.90
C VAL A 31 -8.17 -2.37 27.86
N HIS A 32 -8.77 -2.32 26.67
CA HIS A 32 -8.26 -3.10 25.55
C HIS A 32 -6.85 -2.58 25.27
N VAL A 33 -5.84 -3.34 25.69
CA VAL A 33 -4.44 -3.01 25.39
C VAL A 33 -4.14 -3.62 24.05
N SER A 34 -4.03 -2.76 23.02
CA SER A 34 -3.57 -3.18 21.70
C SER A 34 -2.28 -4.00 21.82
N PRO A 35 -2.13 -5.11 21.08
CA PRO A 35 -0.88 -5.86 21.06
C PRO A 35 0.27 -5.09 20.39
N PHE A 36 -0.03 -3.97 19.70
CA PHE A 36 0.96 -3.08 19.10
C PHE A 36 1.31 -1.93 20.05
N TRP A 37 2.22 -2.20 20.99
CA TRP A 37 2.58 -1.26 22.05
C TRP A 37 4.08 -1.29 22.38
N TYR A 38 4.54 -0.25 23.06
CA TYR A 38 5.93 0.00 23.42
C TYR A 38 6.03 0.55 24.85
N ASP A 39 7.08 0.19 25.58
CA ASP A 39 7.34 0.64 26.95
C ASP A 39 8.30 1.84 27.04
N ALA A 40 8.67 2.44 25.90
CA ALA A 40 9.52 3.61 25.83
C ALA A 40 9.17 4.53 24.63
N PRO A 41 9.51 5.83 24.69
CA PRO A 41 9.42 6.73 23.53
C PRO A 41 10.17 6.20 22.31
N ALA A 42 9.76 6.63 21.12
CA ALA A 42 10.44 6.30 19.88
C ALA A 42 11.87 6.86 19.87
N LYS A 43 12.85 6.04 19.46
CA LYS A 43 14.26 6.48 19.28
C LYS A 43 14.49 7.25 17.97
N GLY A 44 13.47 7.30 17.12
CA GLY A 44 13.50 7.85 15.78
C GLY A 44 12.29 7.35 14.99
N TRP A 45 12.11 7.89 13.78
CA TRP A 45 10.90 7.69 12.98
C TRP A 45 10.61 6.21 12.64
N LYS A 46 11.65 5.38 12.47
CA LYS A 46 11.58 3.92 12.27
C LYS A 46 10.97 3.16 13.47
N SER A 47 10.71 3.85 14.58
CA SER A 47 10.05 3.32 15.78
C SER A 47 8.83 4.12 16.20
N ALA A 48 8.50 5.21 15.49
CA ALA A 48 7.32 6.03 15.75
C ALA A 48 6.04 5.36 15.21
N VAL A 49 4.90 5.71 15.78
CA VAL A 49 3.59 5.14 15.42
C VAL A 49 2.96 5.96 14.29
N PRO A 50 2.63 5.36 13.14
CA PRO A 50 1.88 6.06 12.09
C PRO A 50 0.41 6.28 12.49
N VAL A 51 -0.14 7.40 12.02
CA VAL A 51 -1.57 7.72 11.92
C VAL A 51 -1.85 8.37 10.57
N GLY A 52 -3.04 8.18 9.99
CA GLY A 52 -3.35 8.78 8.69
C GLY A 52 -4.78 8.53 8.22
N ASN A 53 -5.20 9.30 7.21
CA ASN A 53 -6.52 9.21 6.57
C ASN A 53 -6.45 9.09 5.04
N GLY A 54 -5.32 8.60 4.49
CA GLY A 54 -5.05 8.51 3.06
C GLY A 54 -4.56 9.81 2.41
N ARG A 55 -4.59 10.94 3.13
CA ARG A 55 -4.08 12.24 2.65
C ARG A 55 -3.13 12.89 3.64
N ILE A 56 -3.58 13.08 4.88
CA ILE A 56 -2.78 13.61 5.99
C ILE A 56 -2.16 12.43 6.74
N GLY A 57 -0.86 12.50 6.98
CA GLY A 57 -0.10 11.51 7.73
C GLY A 57 0.55 12.12 8.97
N GLY A 58 0.66 11.32 10.02
CA GLY A 58 1.35 11.64 11.26
C GLY A 58 2.25 10.51 11.72
N MET A 59 3.43 10.81 12.28
CA MET A 59 4.20 9.83 13.08
C MET A 59 4.36 10.32 14.51
N ILE A 60 3.83 9.56 15.47
CA ILE A 60 3.83 9.89 16.90
C ILE A 60 5.07 9.30 17.58
N PHE A 61 5.90 10.16 18.19
CA PHE A 61 7.13 9.72 18.87
C PHE A 61 6.88 9.33 20.33
N GLY A 62 5.95 10.02 21.00
CA GLY A 62 5.57 9.73 22.38
C GLY A 62 6.58 10.20 23.43
N GLU A 63 7.44 11.17 23.12
CA GLU A 63 8.37 11.76 24.09
C GLU A 63 7.64 12.49 25.21
N VAL A 64 8.13 12.41 26.45
CA VAL A 64 7.45 12.99 27.62
C VAL A 64 7.57 14.52 27.64
N GLN A 65 8.79 15.04 27.49
CA GLN A 65 9.08 16.47 27.58
C GLN A 65 8.89 17.19 26.24
N ASN A 66 9.38 16.61 25.15
CA ASN A 66 9.42 17.24 23.85
C ASN A 66 8.70 16.36 22.84
N GLU A 67 7.36 16.30 22.91
CA GLU A 67 6.61 15.50 21.94
C GLU A 67 6.94 15.97 20.53
N GLN A 68 7.24 15.01 19.65
CA GLN A 68 7.45 15.27 18.24
C GLN A 68 6.40 14.50 17.46
N VAL A 69 5.69 15.21 16.60
CA VAL A 69 4.78 14.62 15.62
C VAL A 69 5.28 15.01 14.25
N LEU A 70 5.80 14.04 13.50
CA LEU A 70 6.05 14.24 12.06
C LEU A 70 4.71 14.44 11.37
N LEU A 71 4.61 15.42 10.48
CA LEU A 71 3.43 15.71 9.69
C LEU A 71 3.73 15.58 8.20
N ASN A 72 2.78 14.98 7.50
CA ASN A 72 2.82 14.77 6.06
C ASN A 72 1.45 15.13 5.46
N GLU A 73 1.46 15.64 4.24
CA GLU A 73 0.25 15.80 3.41
C GLU A 73 0.62 15.33 2.01
N SER A 74 -0.22 14.49 1.40
CA SER A 74 0.13 13.76 0.19
C SER A 74 0.37 14.63 -1.06
N GLY A 75 -0.06 15.90 -1.04
CA GLY A 75 0.19 16.88 -2.09
C GLY A 75 1.47 17.69 -1.92
N VAL A 76 2.28 17.49 -0.87
CA VAL A 76 3.52 18.24 -0.63
C VAL A 76 4.70 17.62 -1.39
N TRP A 77 4.93 18.09 -2.61
CA TRP A 77 5.99 17.60 -3.50
C TRP A 77 6.84 18.73 -4.07
N CYS A 78 8.14 18.46 -4.22
CA CYS A 78 9.03 19.26 -5.05
C CYS A 78 8.58 19.20 -6.52
N GLY A 79 8.70 20.31 -7.25
CA GLY A 79 8.16 20.49 -8.60
C GLY A 79 9.16 20.30 -9.74
N ALA A 80 8.95 20.97 -10.88
CA ALA A 80 9.70 20.86 -12.14
C ALA A 80 11.24 21.04 -11.98
N PRO A 81 12.12 20.61 -12.91
CA PRO A 81 11.83 20.15 -14.25
C PRO A 81 11.46 18.68 -14.27
N TYR A 82 10.55 18.35 -15.17
CA TYR A 82 10.30 16.99 -15.61
C TYR A 82 11.19 16.71 -16.83
N PRO A 83 11.66 15.47 -17.00
CA PRO A 83 12.37 15.10 -18.22
C PRO A 83 11.51 15.38 -19.46
N GLN A 84 12.18 15.72 -20.55
CA GLN A 84 11.54 16.00 -21.84
C GLN A 84 11.65 14.77 -22.73
N ASP A 85 10.61 14.53 -23.54
CA ASP A 85 10.65 13.51 -24.57
C ASP A 85 11.72 13.88 -25.62
N ASN A 86 12.51 12.91 -26.06
CA ASN A 86 13.48 13.04 -27.14
C ASN A 86 12.82 12.70 -28.49
N PRO A 87 12.62 13.68 -29.40
CA PRO A 87 11.98 13.43 -30.69
C PRO A 87 12.80 12.57 -31.66
N GLN A 88 14.09 12.32 -31.38
CA GLN A 88 14.91 11.36 -32.12
C GLN A 88 14.61 9.90 -31.72
N GLY A 89 13.82 9.70 -30.66
CA GLY A 89 13.52 8.39 -30.09
C GLY A 89 13.14 7.30 -31.11
N PRO A 90 12.23 7.53 -32.07
CA PRO A 90 11.80 6.49 -33.01
C PRO A 90 12.96 5.96 -33.88
N GLU A 91 13.86 6.84 -34.31
CA GLU A 91 15.06 6.45 -35.08
C GLU A 91 16.03 5.66 -34.20
N LEU A 92 16.25 6.11 -32.96
CA LEU A 92 17.14 5.45 -32.01
C LEU A 92 16.61 4.06 -31.60
N ILE A 93 15.31 3.92 -31.39
CA ILE A 93 14.66 2.63 -31.12
C ILE A 93 14.84 1.67 -32.31
N ALA A 94 14.69 2.15 -33.55
CA ALA A 94 14.93 1.33 -34.74
C ALA A 94 16.40 0.84 -34.79
N GLN A 95 17.36 1.74 -34.58
CA GLN A 95 18.79 1.39 -34.52
C GLN A 95 19.09 0.38 -33.40
N MET A 96 18.51 0.56 -32.21
CA MET A 96 18.67 -0.38 -31.11
C MET A 96 18.09 -1.76 -31.45
N ARG A 97 16.92 -1.83 -32.09
CA ARG A 97 16.33 -3.11 -32.53
C ARG A 97 17.24 -3.83 -33.51
N GLU A 98 17.80 -3.13 -34.49
CA GLU A 98 18.77 -3.70 -35.43
C GLU A 98 20.00 -4.27 -34.72
N LEU A 99 20.57 -3.52 -33.77
CA LEU A 99 21.72 -3.96 -32.97
C LEU A 99 21.37 -5.19 -32.11
N LEU A 100 20.23 -5.18 -31.43
CA LEU A 100 19.80 -6.29 -30.58
C LEU A 100 19.55 -7.56 -31.38
N PHE A 101 18.88 -7.48 -32.54
CA PHE A 101 18.72 -8.63 -33.43
C PHE A 101 20.04 -9.12 -34.04
N ALA A 102 21.03 -8.24 -34.17
CA ALA A 102 22.39 -8.58 -34.59
C ALA A 102 23.28 -9.10 -33.44
N GLY A 103 22.77 -9.27 -32.23
CA GLY A 103 23.52 -9.77 -31.07
C GLY A 103 24.49 -8.73 -30.48
N LYS A 104 24.17 -7.43 -30.61
CA LYS A 104 24.98 -6.29 -30.16
C LYS A 104 24.28 -5.47 -29.07
N PRO A 105 23.94 -6.06 -27.90
CA PRO A 105 23.15 -5.36 -26.89
C PRO A 105 23.93 -4.27 -26.14
N VAL A 106 25.26 -4.41 -26.01
CA VAL A 106 26.10 -3.39 -25.36
C VAL A 106 26.08 -2.09 -26.18
N GLU A 107 26.13 -2.20 -27.50
CA GLU A 107 26.05 -1.07 -28.41
C GLU A 107 24.66 -0.41 -28.38
N ALA A 108 23.59 -1.21 -28.24
CA ALA A 108 22.24 -0.70 -28.04
C ALA A 108 22.08 0.03 -26.69
N GLU A 109 22.72 -0.46 -25.64
CA GLU A 109 22.72 0.16 -24.31
C GLU A 109 23.41 1.53 -24.29
N GLU A 110 24.47 1.71 -25.06
CA GLU A 110 25.12 3.01 -25.19
C GLU A 110 24.23 4.05 -25.89
N ILE A 111 23.43 3.63 -26.88
CA ILE A 111 22.38 4.47 -27.46
C ILE A 111 21.36 4.86 -26.38
N CYS A 112 20.84 3.87 -25.66
CA CYS A 112 19.85 4.08 -24.61
C CYS A 112 20.36 5.07 -23.55
N ARG A 113 21.55 4.81 -22.99
CA ARG A 113 22.20 5.60 -21.95
C ARG A 113 22.35 7.06 -22.35
N LYS A 114 22.73 7.30 -23.60
CA LYS A 114 23.03 8.65 -24.09
C LYS A 114 21.78 9.46 -24.45
N PHE A 115 20.71 8.80 -24.89
CA PHE A 115 19.63 9.50 -25.58
C PHE A 115 18.20 9.17 -25.12
N LEU A 116 17.97 8.05 -24.43
CA LEU A 116 16.62 7.57 -24.12
C LEU A 116 16.30 7.55 -22.63
N VAL A 117 17.30 7.47 -21.74
CA VAL A 117 17.11 7.58 -20.29
C VAL A 117 17.60 8.92 -19.78
N ALA A 118 16.78 9.61 -18.99
CA ALA A 118 17.12 10.91 -18.43
C ALA A 118 17.90 10.82 -17.10
N ASP A 119 18.90 11.69 -16.94
CA ASP A 119 19.82 11.76 -15.77
C ASP A 119 19.25 12.53 -14.56
N ASN A 120 17.99 12.98 -14.61
CA ASN A 120 17.39 13.85 -13.58
C ASN A 120 16.89 13.09 -12.33
N GLU A 121 17.54 12.00 -11.93
CA GLU A 121 17.07 11.13 -10.83
C GLU A 121 16.91 11.88 -9.49
N ASP A 122 17.69 12.96 -9.29
CA ASP A 122 17.92 13.50 -7.97
C ASP A 122 17.21 14.81 -7.59
N LYS A 123 16.45 15.40 -8.52
CA LYS A 123 16.02 16.80 -8.39
C LYS A 123 14.71 17.02 -7.63
N ARG A 124 13.89 15.98 -7.41
CA ARG A 124 12.49 16.10 -6.95
C ARG A 124 12.16 15.03 -5.93
N SER A 125 11.44 15.36 -4.87
CA SER A 125 11.05 14.42 -3.82
C SER A 125 9.66 14.74 -3.27
N TYR A 126 8.95 13.72 -2.80
CA TYR A 126 7.93 13.90 -1.77
C TYR A 126 8.60 14.48 -0.53
N GLN A 127 7.95 15.43 0.16
CA GLN A 127 8.53 16.11 1.31
C GLN A 127 7.58 16.09 2.52
N PRO A 128 8.12 16.09 3.75
CA PRO A 128 7.30 16.32 4.93
C PRO A 128 6.62 17.70 4.86
N LEU A 129 5.42 17.76 5.43
CA LEU A 129 4.79 19.03 5.77
C LEU A 129 5.67 19.74 6.82
N GLY A 130 6.13 19.00 7.83
CA GLY A 130 6.99 19.50 8.90
C GLY A 130 6.82 18.68 10.17
N TYR A 131 7.07 19.31 11.32
CA TYR A 131 6.88 18.73 12.64
C TYR A 131 5.99 19.64 13.48
N LEU A 132 5.09 19.05 14.25
CA LEU A 132 4.47 19.68 15.40
C LEU A 132 5.25 19.27 16.65
N ARG A 133 5.67 20.25 17.46
CA ARG A 133 6.38 20.01 18.72
C ARG A 133 5.58 20.51 19.90
N LEU A 134 5.51 19.72 20.97
CA LEU A 134 4.93 20.11 22.25
C LEU A 134 6.03 20.07 23.32
N GLU A 135 6.46 21.25 23.75
CA GLU A 135 7.50 21.43 24.78
C GLU A 135 6.83 21.55 26.16
N HIS A 136 6.98 20.54 27.00
CA HIS A 136 6.43 20.45 28.34
C HIS A 136 7.49 20.72 29.42
N ALA A 137 7.10 21.42 30.49
CA ALA A 137 7.91 21.55 31.71
C ALA A 137 7.71 20.35 32.66
N LEU A 138 7.69 19.14 32.11
CA LEU A 138 7.64 17.88 32.88
C LEU A 138 9.06 17.39 33.16
N ALA A 139 9.27 16.51 34.14
CA ALA A 139 10.55 15.82 34.28
C ALA A 139 10.68 14.68 33.24
N GLU A 140 11.90 14.28 32.91
CA GLU A 140 12.15 13.19 31.96
C GLU A 140 11.73 11.83 32.53
N SER A 141 11.98 11.62 33.83
CA SER A 141 11.62 10.40 34.52
C SER A 141 10.12 10.31 34.77
N VAL A 142 9.52 9.22 34.32
CA VAL A 142 8.11 8.89 34.50
C VAL A 142 7.95 7.41 34.87
N SER A 143 6.83 7.07 35.48
CA SER A 143 6.43 5.67 35.70
C SER A 143 5.30 5.27 34.76
N ASN A 144 5.06 3.97 34.62
CA ASN A 144 3.93 3.41 33.86
C ASN A 144 3.82 3.97 32.43
N TYR A 145 4.96 4.19 31.78
CA TYR A 145 5.00 4.65 30.40
C TYR A 145 4.49 3.54 29.46
N CYS A 146 3.60 3.91 28.55
CA CYS A 146 3.19 3.05 27.45
C CYS A 146 2.78 3.92 26.25
N ARG A 147 3.23 3.57 25.05
CA ARG A 147 2.64 4.07 23.80
C ARG A 147 2.13 2.92 22.95
N SER A 148 1.03 3.12 22.26
CA SER A 148 0.41 2.09 21.43
C SER A 148 -0.24 2.66 20.18
N LEU A 149 -0.52 1.77 19.23
CA LEU A 149 -1.48 1.97 18.15
C LEU A 149 -2.58 0.95 18.33
N ASP A 150 -3.81 1.39 18.57
CA ASP A 150 -4.96 0.52 18.42
C ASP A 150 -5.39 0.55 16.94
N TYR A 151 -4.97 -0.47 16.20
CA TYR A 151 -5.31 -0.62 14.79
C TYR A 151 -6.78 -1.02 14.57
N GLU A 152 -7.56 -1.35 15.60
CA GLU A 152 -9.01 -1.59 15.46
C GLU A 152 -9.82 -0.28 15.51
N SER A 153 -9.27 0.77 16.12
CA SER A 153 -9.87 2.11 16.18
C SER A 153 -9.08 3.17 15.41
N ALA A 154 -7.90 2.83 14.89
CA ALA A 154 -6.94 3.74 14.26
C ALA A 154 -6.53 4.92 15.17
N ILE A 155 -6.31 4.65 16.45
CA ILE A 155 -5.93 5.66 17.45
C ILE A 155 -4.58 5.32 18.08
N SER A 156 -3.66 6.27 18.02
CA SER A 156 -2.42 6.19 18.81
C SER A 156 -2.67 6.72 20.21
N THR A 157 -2.12 6.06 21.22
CA THR A 157 -2.23 6.46 22.63
C THR A 157 -0.86 6.50 23.28
N VAL A 158 -0.57 7.53 24.08
CA VAL A 158 0.61 7.60 24.96
C VAL A 158 0.15 7.87 26.39
N ARG A 159 0.59 7.07 27.35
CA ARG A 159 0.26 7.18 28.77
C ARG A 159 1.53 7.17 29.60
N PHE A 160 1.56 7.96 30.66
CA PHE A 160 2.63 7.94 31.67
C PHE A 160 2.16 8.62 32.95
N GLU A 161 2.90 8.43 34.04
CA GLU A 161 2.60 9.01 35.34
C GLU A 161 3.81 9.78 35.90
N GLN A 162 3.55 10.95 36.47
CA GLN A 162 4.55 11.79 37.13
C GLN A 162 3.91 12.56 38.29
N ASP A 163 4.56 12.57 39.46
CA ASP A 163 4.09 13.26 40.67
C ASP A 163 2.62 12.94 41.05
N GLY A 164 2.24 11.68 40.85
CA GLY A 164 0.88 11.17 41.10
C GLY A 164 -0.18 11.76 40.15
N VAL A 165 0.21 12.30 39.00
CA VAL A 165 -0.66 12.73 37.90
C VAL A 165 -0.53 11.73 36.75
N LYS A 166 -1.65 11.22 36.25
CA LYS A 166 -1.69 10.39 35.05
C LYS A 166 -1.91 11.29 33.83
N TYR A 167 -1.04 11.17 32.85
CA TYR A 167 -1.14 11.88 31.57
C TYR A 167 -1.54 10.90 30.48
N CYS A 168 -2.39 11.35 29.56
CA CYS A 168 -2.77 10.60 28.39
C CYS A 168 -2.77 11.52 27.16
N ARG A 169 -2.25 11.01 26.06
CA ARG A 169 -2.31 11.63 24.74
C ARG A 169 -2.95 10.65 23.77
N GLU A 170 -4.03 11.05 23.12
CA GLU A 170 -4.65 10.30 22.02
C GLU A 170 -4.45 11.07 20.72
N ALA A 171 -4.15 10.38 19.62
CA ALA A 171 -3.90 11.00 18.31
C ALA A 171 -4.51 10.17 17.18
N PHE A 172 -5.22 10.83 16.26
CA PHE A 172 -5.77 10.25 15.05
C PHE A 172 -5.96 11.30 13.96
N VAL A 173 -6.15 10.85 12.72
CA VAL A 173 -6.46 11.70 11.57
C VAL A 173 -7.84 11.30 11.06
N SER A 174 -8.82 12.17 11.25
CA SER A 174 -10.22 11.92 10.86
C SER A 174 -10.37 12.09 9.35
N GLU A 175 -10.87 11.05 8.67
CA GLU A 175 -11.29 11.17 7.27
C GLU A 175 -12.58 12.03 7.17
N PRO A 176 -13.66 11.79 7.94
CA PRO A 176 -14.88 12.56 7.81
C PRO A 176 -14.73 14.06 8.08
N ASP A 177 -13.83 14.42 9.01
CA ASP A 177 -13.60 15.81 9.42
C ASP A 177 -12.39 16.46 8.74
N GLN A 178 -11.56 15.67 8.03
CA GLN A 178 -10.36 16.14 7.34
C GLN A 178 -9.37 16.91 8.24
N VAL A 179 -9.21 16.47 9.50
CA VAL A 179 -8.29 17.06 10.48
C VAL A 179 -7.48 16.01 11.22
N PHE A 180 -6.26 16.36 11.60
CA PHE A 180 -5.49 15.64 12.61
C PHE A 180 -5.89 16.17 13.99
N ALA A 181 -6.42 15.31 14.85
CA ALA A 181 -6.73 15.60 16.25
C ALA A 181 -5.70 14.99 17.22
N ILE A 182 -5.25 15.77 18.20
CA ILE A 182 -4.47 15.29 19.36
C ILE A 182 -5.17 15.74 20.64
N ARG A 183 -5.48 14.80 21.53
CA ARG A 183 -6.11 15.06 22.82
C ARG A 183 -5.15 14.79 23.96
N LEU A 184 -4.86 15.80 24.77
CA LEU A 184 -4.07 15.70 25.99
C LEU A 184 -5.00 15.77 27.20
N THR A 185 -4.84 14.86 28.16
CA THR A 185 -5.57 14.86 29.44
C THR A 185 -4.63 14.62 30.61
N ALA A 186 -4.94 15.22 31.76
CA ALA A 186 -4.27 14.97 33.03
C ALA A 186 -5.31 14.58 34.10
N SER A 187 -4.95 13.66 34.99
CA SER A 187 -5.88 13.18 36.04
C SER A 187 -6.14 14.18 37.18
N LYS A 188 -5.42 15.32 37.21
CA LYS A 188 -5.63 16.40 38.17
C LYS A 188 -5.84 17.71 37.41
N PRO A 189 -6.79 18.57 37.82
CA PRO A 189 -7.01 19.87 37.17
C PRO A 189 -5.74 20.74 37.14
N GLY A 190 -5.60 21.50 36.06
CA GLY A 190 -4.53 22.49 35.90
C GLY A 190 -3.11 21.91 35.71
N LYS A 191 -2.98 20.64 35.32
CA LYS A 191 -1.69 19.97 35.16
C LYS A 191 -1.17 19.87 33.73
N ILE A 192 -1.87 20.41 32.74
CA ILE A 192 -1.39 20.51 31.36
C ILE A 192 -0.84 21.91 31.11
N SER A 193 0.47 22.00 30.89
CA SER A 193 1.14 23.18 30.37
C SER A 193 2.18 22.77 29.34
N PHE A 194 2.22 23.48 28.21
CA PHE A 194 3.21 23.26 27.15
C PHE A 194 3.29 24.46 26.20
N THR A 195 4.33 24.48 25.39
CA THR A 195 4.45 25.37 24.23
C THR A 195 4.33 24.53 22.97
N ALA A 196 3.36 24.85 22.11
CA ALA A 196 3.23 24.28 20.77
C ALA A 196 3.93 25.17 19.74
N LEU A 197 4.71 24.54 18.88
CA LEU A 197 5.31 25.17 17.71
C LEU A 197 5.32 24.20 16.52
N MET A 198 5.52 24.74 15.33
CA MET A 198 5.70 23.97 14.12
C MET A 198 7.01 24.35 13.43
N ASP A 199 7.71 23.37 12.88
CA ASP A 199 8.89 23.63 12.06
C ASP A 199 9.01 22.68 10.87
N ARG A 200 9.88 23.05 9.94
CA ARG A 200 10.26 22.25 8.77
C ARG A 200 11.71 22.60 8.47
N PRO A 201 12.55 21.64 8.02
CA PRO A 201 13.95 21.90 7.74
C PRO A 201 14.18 23.15 6.86
N TRP A 202 13.34 23.35 5.84
CA TRP A 202 13.28 24.59 5.06
C TRP A 202 11.92 24.79 4.38
N GLY A 203 11.70 26.00 3.86
CA GLY A 203 10.59 26.30 2.97
C GLY A 203 9.22 26.45 3.61
N ALA A 204 9.15 26.66 4.93
CA ALA A 204 7.93 27.03 5.62
C ALA A 204 8.21 28.04 6.73
N GLY A 205 7.18 28.80 7.12
CA GLY A 205 7.21 29.74 8.23
C GLY A 205 5.92 29.70 9.03
N VAL A 206 6.00 30.14 10.29
CA VAL A 206 4.87 30.18 11.23
C VAL A 206 4.46 31.63 11.49
N THR A 207 3.17 31.87 11.54
CA THR A 207 2.57 33.13 12.00
C THR A 207 1.42 32.83 12.96
N VAL A 208 1.16 33.76 13.88
CA VAL A 208 -0.02 33.72 14.74
C VAL A 208 -1.17 34.37 13.99
N GLU A 209 -2.22 33.60 13.70
CA GLU A 209 -3.47 34.11 13.12
C GLU A 209 -4.39 34.68 14.20
N LYS A 210 -4.50 33.98 15.34
CA LYS A 210 -5.32 34.36 16.51
C LYS A 210 -4.65 33.87 17.79
N GLU A 211 -5.09 34.33 18.96
CA GLU A 211 -4.53 33.95 20.27
C GLU A 211 -4.43 32.44 20.54
N HIS A 212 -5.23 31.62 19.84
CA HIS A 212 -5.30 30.17 19.97
C HIS A 212 -5.04 29.42 18.64
N ARG A 213 -4.47 30.10 17.63
CA ARG A 213 -4.31 29.55 16.28
C ARG A 213 -2.98 29.96 15.62
N LEU A 214 -2.21 28.97 15.18
CA LEU A 214 -1.03 29.17 14.32
C LEU A 214 -1.39 28.86 12.88
N ARG A 215 -0.80 29.63 11.97
CA ARG A 215 -0.71 29.31 10.55
C ARG A 215 0.72 28.92 10.21
N PHE A 216 0.85 27.76 9.57
CA PHE A 216 2.08 27.26 9.02
C PHE A 216 1.96 27.22 7.49
N SER A 217 2.74 28.06 6.81
CA SER A 217 2.63 28.27 5.36
C SER A 217 3.97 28.01 4.68
N GLY A 218 3.95 27.37 3.53
CA GLY A 218 5.19 26.97 2.86
C GLY A 218 5.08 26.63 1.39
N LEU A 219 6.24 26.27 0.83
CA LEU A 219 6.48 25.85 -0.54
C LEU A 219 7.47 24.68 -0.52
N ALA A 220 7.14 23.61 -1.23
CA ALA A 220 8.07 22.50 -1.45
C ALA A 220 9.08 22.85 -2.56
N TYR A 221 10.37 22.63 -2.29
CA TYR A 221 11.48 22.90 -3.21
C TYR A 221 12.73 22.11 -2.77
N ASP A 222 13.73 21.99 -3.65
CA ASP A 222 14.95 21.21 -3.41
C ASP A 222 15.92 21.88 -2.40
N ASN A 223 17.06 21.28 -2.10
CA ASN A 223 18.02 21.88 -1.16
C ASN A 223 18.72 23.17 -1.68
N LEU A 224 18.58 23.50 -2.97
CA LEU A 224 19.15 24.69 -3.61
C LEU A 224 18.13 25.83 -3.75
N GLY A 225 16.87 25.65 -3.34
CA GLY A 225 15.82 26.64 -3.57
C GLY A 225 15.20 26.56 -4.97
N ASN A 226 15.59 25.59 -5.78
CA ASN A 226 15.07 25.35 -7.13
C ASN A 226 13.91 24.36 -7.09
N HIS A 227 13.33 24.10 -8.26
CA HIS A 227 12.31 23.07 -8.43
C HIS A 227 11.07 23.27 -7.57
N GLN A 228 10.53 24.49 -7.60
CA GLN A 228 9.34 24.86 -6.83
C GLN A 228 8.15 23.98 -7.22
N GLY A 229 7.58 23.31 -6.22
CA GLY A 229 6.39 22.48 -6.36
C GLY A 229 5.22 23.07 -5.60
N SER A 230 4.55 22.24 -4.82
CA SER A 230 3.28 22.62 -4.19
C SER A 230 3.46 23.62 -3.06
N ARG A 231 2.56 24.61 -3.01
CA ARG A 231 2.36 25.47 -1.84
C ARG A 231 1.36 24.82 -0.91
N PHE A 232 1.51 25.10 0.37
CA PHE A 232 0.62 24.59 1.40
C PHE A 232 0.37 25.60 2.49
N ASP A 233 -0.79 25.47 3.12
CA ASP A 233 -1.12 26.12 4.38
C ASP A 233 -1.65 25.04 5.34
N ALA A 234 -1.29 25.18 6.61
CA ALA A 234 -1.83 24.40 7.70
C ALA A 234 -2.24 25.32 8.85
N LEU A 235 -3.36 25.02 9.49
CA LEU A 235 -3.84 25.74 10.67
C LEU A 235 -3.89 24.82 11.87
N LEU A 236 -3.11 25.14 12.89
CA LEU A 236 -3.16 24.49 14.20
C LEU A 236 -4.04 25.33 15.12
N GLN A 237 -5.06 24.73 15.71
CA GLN A 237 -5.93 25.35 16.72
C GLN A 237 -5.84 24.60 18.04
N VAL A 238 -5.70 25.37 19.13
CA VAL A 238 -5.70 24.88 20.50
C VAL A 238 -7.08 25.12 21.13
N VAL A 239 -7.71 24.05 21.62
CA VAL A 239 -8.96 24.10 22.39
C VAL A 239 -8.67 23.59 23.79
N ALA A 240 -8.51 24.50 24.75
CA ALA A 240 -8.20 24.17 26.15
C ALA A 240 -9.46 24.17 27.02
N ASP A 241 -9.54 23.19 27.92
CA ASP A 241 -10.53 23.13 29.00
C ASP A 241 -9.82 23.45 30.33
N GLY A 242 -10.18 24.61 30.90
CA GLY A 242 -9.43 25.26 31.96
C GLY A 242 -8.11 25.87 31.47
N GLY A 243 -7.46 26.64 32.36
CA GLY A 243 -6.18 27.28 32.07
C GLY A 243 -6.27 28.47 31.12
N LYS A 244 -5.14 28.79 30.46
CA LYS A 244 -5.00 29.89 29.51
C LYS A 244 -4.21 29.46 28.27
N VAL A 245 -4.62 29.96 27.12
CA VAL A 245 -3.87 29.88 25.86
C VAL A 245 -3.41 31.29 25.50
N ALA A 246 -2.14 31.46 25.18
CA ALA A 246 -1.59 32.73 24.75
C ALA A 246 -0.67 32.51 23.55
N ALA A 247 -0.74 33.41 22.58
CA ALA A 247 0.24 33.45 21.50
C ALA A 247 1.53 34.15 21.95
N ASP A 248 2.67 33.59 21.55
CA ASP A 248 3.98 34.20 21.73
C ASP A 248 4.77 34.06 20.42
N ARG A 249 4.81 35.15 19.64
CA ARG A 249 5.46 35.26 18.32
C ARG A 249 5.01 34.20 17.31
N ASP A 250 5.70 33.06 17.27
CA ASP A 250 5.53 31.94 16.35
C ASP A 250 5.08 30.66 17.09
N ARG A 251 4.60 30.80 18.33
CA ARG A 251 4.23 29.70 19.24
C ARG A 251 2.89 29.95 19.94
N LEU A 252 2.28 28.88 20.44
CA LEU A 252 1.15 28.94 21.37
C LEU A 252 1.55 28.33 22.70
N LYS A 253 1.36 29.09 23.78
CA LYS A 253 1.61 28.64 25.14
C LYS A 253 0.29 28.29 25.83
N VAL A 254 0.19 27.06 26.32
CA VAL A 254 -0.89 26.60 27.20
C VAL A 254 -0.38 26.54 28.63
N THR A 255 -1.12 27.14 29.56
CA THR A 255 -0.78 27.19 30.99
C THR A 255 -1.95 26.69 31.83
N GLU A 256 -1.69 25.75 32.74
CA GLU A 256 -2.62 25.26 33.75
C GLU A 256 -3.98 24.78 33.20
N ALA A 257 -3.99 24.10 32.06
CA ALA A 257 -5.18 23.45 31.52
C ALA A 257 -5.42 22.08 32.19
N THR A 258 -6.66 21.59 32.13
CA THR A 258 -7.03 20.24 32.58
C THR A 258 -7.00 19.25 31.42
N SER A 259 -7.50 19.68 30.26
CA SER A 259 -7.43 18.94 29.01
C SER A 259 -7.25 19.89 27.83
N VAL A 260 -6.64 19.41 26.75
CA VAL A 260 -6.41 20.21 25.54
C VAL A 260 -6.67 19.34 24.32
N THR A 261 -7.40 19.87 23.35
CA THR A 261 -7.51 19.29 22.01
C THR A 261 -6.78 20.19 21.03
N LEU A 262 -5.81 19.62 20.31
CA LEU A 262 -5.16 20.22 19.16
C LEU A 262 -5.86 19.73 17.91
N LEU A 263 -6.25 20.64 17.02
CA LEU A 263 -6.81 20.33 15.71
C LEU A 263 -5.91 20.94 14.64
N LEU A 264 -5.52 20.14 13.65
CA LEU A 264 -4.72 20.59 12.52
C LEU A 264 -5.46 20.30 11.21
N ALA A 265 -5.76 21.36 10.45
CA ALA A 265 -6.23 21.28 9.07
C ALA A 265 -5.10 21.64 8.11
N VAL A 266 -5.04 20.99 6.94
CA VAL A 266 -3.98 21.20 5.94
C VAL A 266 -4.59 21.21 4.53
N ALA A 267 -4.16 22.17 3.71
CA ALA A 267 -4.48 22.25 2.30
C ALA A 267 -3.22 22.58 1.48
N SER A 268 -3.03 21.87 0.36
CA SER A 268 -2.03 22.19 -0.66
C SER A 268 -2.71 22.66 -1.95
N ASP A 269 -1.95 23.29 -2.85
CA ASP A 269 -2.43 23.63 -4.20
C ASP A 269 -2.17 22.52 -5.23
N TYR A 270 -1.91 21.30 -4.77
CA TYR A 270 -1.67 20.16 -5.64
C TYR A 270 -2.99 19.60 -6.18
N ASP A 271 -3.09 19.48 -7.51
CA ASP A 271 -4.25 18.87 -8.19
C ASP A 271 -3.94 17.42 -8.56
N PHE A 272 -4.51 16.47 -7.83
CA PHE A 272 -4.33 15.03 -8.10
C PHE A 272 -4.79 14.60 -9.50
N LYS A 273 -5.78 15.29 -10.08
CA LYS A 273 -6.33 14.96 -11.42
C LYS A 273 -5.55 15.65 -12.54
N ASN A 274 -4.95 16.81 -12.25
CA ASN A 274 -4.15 17.55 -13.22
C ASN A 274 -2.88 18.13 -12.57
N PRO A 275 -1.90 17.29 -12.20
CA PRO A 275 -0.82 17.68 -11.29
C PRO A 275 0.21 18.66 -11.87
N ARG A 276 0.10 19.01 -13.15
CA ARG A 276 0.90 20.06 -13.80
C ARG A 276 0.25 21.45 -13.71
N THR A 277 -0.98 21.54 -13.21
CA THR A 277 -1.73 22.78 -13.04
C THR A 277 -2.13 22.92 -11.56
N PRO A 278 -1.48 23.80 -10.80
CA PRO A 278 -1.84 24.01 -9.40
C PRO A 278 -3.29 24.47 -9.25
N LEU A 279 -3.95 24.04 -8.18
CA LEU A 279 -5.26 24.53 -7.79
C LEU A 279 -5.17 26.03 -7.48
N THR A 280 -6.17 26.79 -7.94
CA THR A 280 -6.27 28.23 -7.64
C THR A 280 -7.05 28.50 -6.35
N CYS A 281 -7.25 27.49 -5.51
CA CYS A 281 -8.04 27.61 -4.29
C CYS A 281 -7.31 28.43 -3.23
N ASP A 282 -8.08 29.17 -2.42
CA ASP A 282 -7.56 29.78 -1.20
C ASP A 282 -7.32 28.68 -0.16
N ARG A 283 -6.07 28.23 -0.07
CA ARG A 283 -5.64 27.17 0.86
C ARG A 283 -5.91 27.54 2.32
N LEU A 284 -5.75 28.82 2.68
CA LEU A 284 -6.04 29.28 4.03
C LEU A 284 -7.54 29.14 4.32
N ALA A 285 -8.40 29.63 3.43
CA ALA A 285 -9.84 29.50 3.58
C ALA A 285 -10.31 28.03 3.62
N ALA A 286 -9.66 27.14 2.86
CA ALA A 286 -9.92 25.70 2.91
C ALA A 286 -9.59 25.12 4.29
N CYS A 287 -8.43 25.46 4.86
CA CYS A 287 -8.06 25.07 6.23
C CYS A 287 -9.04 25.64 7.26
N GLU A 288 -9.44 26.91 7.14
CA GLU A 288 -10.38 27.53 8.07
C GLU A 288 -11.74 26.84 8.05
N LYS A 289 -12.24 26.47 6.87
CA LYS A 289 -13.51 25.75 6.72
C LYS A 289 -13.47 24.40 7.44
N GLN A 290 -12.44 23.60 7.19
CA GLN A 290 -12.25 22.29 7.83
C GLN A 290 -12.13 22.44 9.36
N LEU A 291 -11.26 23.35 9.80
CA LEU A 291 -10.97 23.53 11.21
C LEU A 291 -12.17 24.07 12.00
N ASN A 292 -12.92 25.03 11.44
CA ASN A 292 -14.11 25.57 12.10
C ASN A 292 -15.23 24.51 12.19
N ALA A 293 -15.39 23.66 11.18
CA ALA A 293 -16.34 22.54 11.22
C ALA A 293 -15.95 21.52 12.30
N ALA A 294 -14.67 21.13 12.36
CA ALA A 294 -14.16 20.21 13.37
C ALA A 294 -14.24 20.80 14.80
N ALA A 295 -13.88 22.07 14.97
CA ALA A 295 -13.91 22.75 16.27
C ALA A 295 -15.32 22.98 16.83
N ALA A 296 -16.37 22.88 15.99
CA ALA A 296 -17.76 22.91 16.43
C ALA A 296 -18.21 21.59 17.07
N LYS A 297 -17.45 20.51 16.88
CA LYS A 297 -17.71 19.18 17.48
C LYS A 297 -16.94 19.03 18.80
N SER A 298 -17.48 18.22 19.71
CA SER A 298 -16.72 17.77 20.87
C SER A 298 -15.63 16.78 20.42
N TYR A 299 -14.58 16.62 21.24
CA TYR A 299 -13.56 15.60 20.98
C TYR A 299 -14.17 14.19 20.86
N GLU A 300 -15.12 13.85 21.75
CA GLU A 300 -15.78 12.54 21.71
C GLU A 300 -16.58 12.33 20.43
N GLN A 301 -17.19 13.39 19.86
CA GLN A 301 -17.86 13.30 18.58
C GLN A 301 -16.86 13.09 17.43
N LEU A 302 -15.76 13.85 17.39
CA LEU A 302 -14.70 13.66 16.39
C LEU A 302 -14.12 12.24 16.43
N LYS A 303 -13.90 11.71 17.64
CA LYS A 303 -13.41 10.34 17.85
C LYS A 303 -14.44 9.31 17.40
N ALA A 304 -15.72 9.50 17.72
CA ALA A 304 -16.78 8.59 17.30
C ALA A 304 -16.95 8.56 15.77
N ASP A 305 -16.94 9.73 15.12
CA ASP A 305 -17.05 9.86 13.66
C ASP A 305 -15.87 9.17 12.97
N HIS A 306 -14.64 9.41 13.46
CA HIS A 306 -13.42 8.75 13.00
C HIS A 306 -13.49 7.22 13.12
N ILE A 307 -13.86 6.70 14.31
CA ILE A 307 -13.94 5.26 14.54
C ILE A 307 -15.01 4.64 13.63
N ALA A 308 -16.17 5.27 13.49
CA ALA A 308 -17.25 4.76 12.66
C ALA A 308 -16.84 4.62 11.19
N ASP A 309 -16.24 5.67 10.62
CA ASP A 309 -15.67 5.64 9.26
C ASP A 309 -14.62 4.55 9.10
N TYR A 310 -13.62 4.54 9.98
CA TYR A 310 -12.52 3.59 9.91
C TYR A 310 -13.00 2.13 10.01
N GLN A 311 -13.90 1.85 10.96
CA GLN A 311 -14.42 0.52 11.20
C GLN A 311 -15.37 0.02 10.11
N GLU A 312 -15.97 0.91 9.32
CA GLU A 312 -16.72 0.53 8.13
C GLU A 312 -15.85 -0.25 7.14
N LEU A 313 -14.56 0.10 7.05
CA LEU A 313 -13.57 -0.60 6.22
C LEU A 313 -12.88 -1.74 6.98
N TYR A 314 -12.36 -1.45 8.18
CA TYR A 314 -11.49 -2.37 8.90
C TYR A 314 -12.21 -3.67 9.29
N ASN A 315 -13.45 -3.59 9.77
CA ASN A 315 -14.22 -4.74 10.27
C ASN A 315 -14.76 -5.66 9.17
N ARG A 316 -14.60 -5.31 7.89
CA ARG A 316 -15.08 -6.10 6.76
C ARG A 316 -14.38 -7.45 6.63
N SER A 317 -13.15 -7.59 7.12
CA SER A 317 -12.43 -8.85 7.11
C SER A 317 -11.59 -9.03 8.38
N SER A 318 -11.51 -10.27 8.85
CA SER A 318 -10.73 -10.67 10.02
C SER A 318 -10.03 -12.00 9.78
N LEU A 319 -8.85 -12.17 10.38
CA LEU A 319 -8.10 -13.42 10.36
C LEU A 319 -7.76 -13.84 11.79
N ASP A 320 -8.27 -14.99 12.19
CA ASP A 320 -8.00 -15.61 13.48
C ASP A 320 -7.30 -16.95 13.26
N ILE A 321 -6.07 -17.06 13.76
CA ILE A 321 -5.29 -18.30 13.76
C ILE A 321 -5.02 -18.65 15.22
N VAL A 322 -5.33 -19.89 15.61
CA VAL A 322 -5.00 -20.38 16.95
C VAL A 322 -3.52 -20.71 16.99
N VAL A 323 -2.76 -19.91 17.73
CA VAL A 323 -1.32 -20.07 17.91
C VAL A 323 -0.98 -20.42 19.37
N PRO A 324 0.08 -21.22 19.62
CA PRO A 324 0.34 -21.81 20.93
C PRO A 324 0.91 -20.84 21.98
N SER A 325 1.30 -19.62 21.59
CA SER A 325 1.92 -18.65 22.49
C SER A 325 1.45 -17.24 22.17
N LYS A 326 1.22 -16.44 23.20
CA LYS A 326 1.01 -14.99 23.15
C LYS A 326 2.09 -14.34 24.00
N SER A 327 2.79 -13.36 23.43
CA SER A 327 3.82 -12.61 24.15
C SER A 327 3.22 -11.34 24.73
N ASP A 328 3.56 -11.04 26.00
CA ASP A 328 3.28 -9.78 26.67
C ASP A 328 4.43 -8.78 26.51
N GLN A 329 5.39 -9.02 25.61
CA GLN A 329 6.48 -8.08 25.35
C GLN A 329 6.03 -6.93 24.43
N PRO A 330 6.67 -5.75 24.56
CA PRO A 330 6.61 -4.68 23.57
C PRO A 330 6.87 -5.16 22.15
N ILE A 331 6.17 -4.57 21.18
CA ILE A 331 6.17 -5.03 19.79
C ILE A 331 7.55 -4.93 19.12
N ASP A 332 8.33 -3.89 19.45
CA ASP A 332 9.71 -3.72 18.99
C ASP A 332 10.61 -4.87 19.43
N ARG A 333 10.48 -5.32 20.69
CA ARG A 333 11.23 -6.47 21.22
C ARG A 333 10.82 -7.76 20.55
N ARG A 334 9.51 -7.97 20.31
CA ARG A 334 9.00 -9.14 19.57
C ARG A 334 9.60 -9.22 18.17
N ILE A 335 9.63 -8.10 17.43
CA ILE A 335 10.23 -8.01 16.09
C ILE A 335 11.73 -8.33 16.14
N ILE A 336 12.49 -7.65 17.02
CA ILE A 336 13.94 -7.83 17.14
C ILE A 336 14.30 -9.27 17.53
N ASN A 337 13.54 -9.88 18.44
CA ASN A 337 13.78 -11.26 18.86
C ASN A 337 13.46 -12.24 17.73
N THR A 338 12.37 -12.03 16.99
CA THR A 338 12.00 -12.87 15.84
C THR A 338 13.04 -12.78 14.72
N ALA A 339 13.55 -11.58 14.43
CA ALA A 339 14.66 -11.37 13.51
C ALA A 339 15.96 -12.11 13.92
N LYS A 340 16.10 -12.48 15.21
CA LYS A 340 17.20 -13.28 15.75
C LYS A 340 16.87 -14.76 15.90
N GLY A 341 15.74 -15.22 15.36
CA GLY A 341 15.31 -16.62 15.35
C GLY A 341 14.39 -17.03 16.51
N ALA A 342 13.87 -16.09 17.30
CA ALA A 342 12.83 -16.42 18.28
C ALA A 342 11.52 -16.79 17.56
N ASN A 343 10.80 -17.79 18.07
CA ASN A 343 9.53 -18.22 17.50
C ASN A 343 8.36 -17.43 18.09
N ASP A 344 7.77 -16.53 17.30
CA ASP A 344 6.58 -15.76 17.66
C ASP A 344 5.48 -15.91 16.59
N PRO A 345 4.68 -16.97 16.64
CA PRO A 345 3.66 -17.24 15.63
C PRO A 345 2.48 -16.25 15.63
N GLU A 346 2.27 -15.50 16.72
CA GLU A 346 1.23 -14.47 16.78
C GLU A 346 1.65 -13.20 16.04
N LEU A 347 2.96 -12.93 15.91
CA LEU A 347 3.48 -11.71 15.29
C LEU A 347 3.03 -11.55 13.83
N LEU A 348 2.88 -12.65 13.07
CA LEU A 348 2.34 -12.59 11.70
C LEU A 348 0.86 -12.20 11.66
N LYS A 349 0.06 -12.60 12.65
CA LYS A 349 -1.34 -12.15 12.76
C LYS A 349 -1.38 -10.65 13.05
N ILE A 350 -0.54 -10.16 13.97
CA ILE A 350 -0.42 -8.72 14.26
C ILE A 350 0.03 -7.97 13.00
N TYR A 351 0.97 -8.53 12.24
CA TYR A 351 1.43 -7.96 10.97
C TYR A 351 0.31 -7.86 9.93
N TYR A 352 -0.53 -8.90 9.80
CA TYR A 352 -1.70 -8.90 8.93
C TYR A 352 -2.70 -7.79 9.30
N ASP A 353 -3.07 -7.71 10.59
CA ASP A 353 -3.97 -6.68 11.11
C ASP A 353 -3.40 -5.28 10.87
N TYR A 354 -2.10 -5.09 11.14
CA TYR A 354 -1.42 -3.82 10.95
C TYR A 354 -1.36 -3.42 9.47
N CYS A 355 -1.12 -4.35 8.54
CA CYS A 355 -1.13 -4.05 7.11
C CYS A 355 -2.51 -3.60 6.62
N ARG A 356 -3.60 -4.19 7.13
CA ARG A 356 -4.97 -3.71 6.85
C ARG A 356 -5.13 -2.25 7.26
N TYR A 357 -4.68 -1.93 8.48
CA TYR A 357 -4.65 -0.57 8.99
C TYR A 357 -3.83 0.36 8.09
N ILE A 358 -2.62 -0.04 7.68
CA ILE A 358 -1.73 0.78 6.83
C ILE A 358 -2.38 1.10 5.49
N VAL A 359 -3.06 0.16 4.84
CA VAL A 359 -3.77 0.41 3.58
C VAL A 359 -4.87 1.46 3.77
N ILE A 360 -5.70 1.33 4.81
CA ILE A 360 -6.79 2.29 5.09
C ILE A 360 -6.22 3.67 5.46
N ALA A 361 -5.19 3.71 6.30
CA ALA A 361 -4.57 4.94 6.76
C ALA A 361 -3.73 5.63 5.67
N GLY A 362 -3.22 4.87 4.69
CA GLY A 362 -2.32 5.35 3.63
C GLY A 362 -2.98 5.60 2.27
N SER A 363 -4.16 5.02 2.01
CA SER A 363 -4.85 5.11 0.71
C SER A 363 -6.36 5.13 0.90
N ARG A 364 -6.99 6.28 0.64
CA ARG A 364 -8.45 6.45 0.65
C ARG A 364 -8.90 7.04 -0.68
N GLU A 365 -10.15 6.75 -1.05
CA GLU A 365 -10.78 7.31 -2.26
C GLU A 365 -10.61 8.84 -2.30
N GLY A 366 -10.24 9.37 -3.47
CA GLY A 366 -9.96 10.80 -3.64
C GLY A 366 -8.61 11.29 -3.09
N GLY A 367 -7.79 10.40 -2.51
CA GLY A 367 -6.41 10.65 -2.10
C GLY A 367 -5.36 10.30 -3.16
N THR A 368 -4.11 10.13 -2.74
CA THR A 368 -3.00 9.68 -3.60
C THR A 368 -2.78 8.18 -3.50
N ALA A 369 -2.24 7.59 -4.56
CA ALA A 369 -1.72 6.23 -4.47
C ALA A 369 -0.55 6.14 -3.49
N MET A 370 -0.39 5.01 -2.79
CA MET A 370 0.73 4.76 -1.89
C MET A 370 2.04 4.69 -2.68
N GLY A 371 2.85 5.73 -2.58
CA GLY A 371 4.24 5.69 -3.03
C GLY A 371 5.10 4.83 -2.12
N LEU A 372 6.41 4.86 -2.35
CA LEU A 372 7.38 4.07 -1.60
C LEU A 372 7.26 4.20 -0.07
N GLN A 373 7.00 5.40 0.46
CA GLN A 373 6.81 5.65 1.90
C GLN A 373 5.35 5.97 2.26
N ALA A 374 4.41 5.62 1.38
CA ALA A 374 3.00 5.98 1.46
C ALA A 374 2.83 7.49 1.76
N ILE A 375 2.38 7.84 2.96
CA ILE A 375 2.21 9.23 3.43
C ILE A 375 3.04 9.53 4.69
N TRP A 376 4.10 8.78 4.98
CA TRP A 376 4.94 8.96 6.18
C TRP A 376 6.43 9.06 5.81
N ASN A 377 6.90 10.28 5.57
CA ASN A 377 8.28 10.56 5.17
C ASN A 377 8.85 11.76 5.95
N PRO A 378 9.93 11.60 6.73
CA PRO A 378 10.58 12.69 7.44
C PRO A 378 11.64 13.44 6.61
N LEU A 379 11.99 12.93 5.42
CA LEU A 379 13.14 13.39 4.66
C LEU A 379 12.70 14.37 3.57
N MET A 380 13.36 15.53 3.51
CA MET A 380 13.17 16.49 2.42
C MET A 380 13.70 15.96 1.08
N GLU A 381 14.65 15.02 1.14
CA GLU A 381 15.19 14.27 0.01
C GLU A 381 15.08 12.79 0.35
N ALA A 382 13.93 12.19 0.01
CA ALA A 382 13.67 10.81 0.34
C ALA A 382 14.45 9.84 -0.56
N PRO A 383 14.85 8.65 -0.05
CA PRO A 383 15.34 7.54 -0.87
C PRO A 383 14.38 7.27 -2.03
N TRP A 384 14.92 7.23 -3.25
CA TRP A 384 14.14 7.12 -4.48
C TRP A 384 12.94 8.07 -4.55
N ARG A 385 13.10 9.24 -3.91
CA ARG A 385 12.17 10.36 -3.94
C ARG A 385 10.80 10.08 -3.30
N ALA A 386 10.71 8.97 -2.57
CA ALA A 386 9.46 8.36 -2.08
C ALA A 386 8.36 8.31 -3.15
N ASN A 387 8.77 8.17 -4.42
CA ASN A 387 7.91 8.31 -5.56
C ASN A 387 7.09 7.03 -5.83
N TRP A 388 6.43 6.96 -6.98
CA TRP A 388 5.75 5.75 -7.42
C TRP A 388 6.70 4.92 -8.30
N HIS A 389 7.27 3.85 -7.76
CA HIS A 389 8.01 2.86 -8.53
C HIS A 389 7.04 1.86 -9.18
N LEU A 390 7.08 1.79 -10.51
CA LEU A 390 6.11 1.11 -11.38
C LEU A 390 6.63 -0.23 -11.93
N ASN A 391 7.73 -0.77 -11.39
CA ASN A 391 8.30 -2.06 -11.79
C ASN A 391 8.22 -3.14 -10.71
N VAL A 392 7.44 -2.90 -9.63
CA VAL A 392 6.89 -3.89 -8.66
C VAL A 392 6.22 -3.17 -7.48
N ASN A 393 6.83 -2.11 -6.95
CA ASN A 393 6.55 -1.60 -5.60
C ASN A 393 5.13 -1.09 -5.42
N ILE A 394 4.67 -0.20 -6.31
CA ILE A 394 3.30 0.30 -6.22
C ILE A 394 2.29 -0.82 -6.49
N GLN A 395 2.62 -1.76 -7.37
CA GLN A 395 1.71 -2.85 -7.69
C GLN A 395 1.56 -3.77 -6.47
N GLU A 396 2.66 -4.11 -5.80
CA GLU A 396 2.65 -4.85 -4.55
C GLU A 396 1.82 -4.14 -3.49
N ALA A 397 1.98 -2.83 -3.33
CA ALA A 397 1.23 -2.01 -2.38
C ALA A 397 -0.30 -2.15 -2.49
N TYR A 398 -0.79 -2.54 -3.66
CA TYR A 398 -2.22 -2.72 -3.94
C TYR A 398 -2.66 -4.17 -4.13
N TRP A 399 -1.75 -5.16 -4.20
CA TRP A 399 -2.16 -6.55 -4.41
C TRP A 399 -3.05 -7.11 -3.30
N PHE A 400 -3.04 -6.50 -2.11
CA PHE A 400 -3.86 -6.90 -0.97
C PHE A 400 -5.27 -6.27 -0.98
N ALA A 401 -5.46 -5.13 -1.65
CA ALA A 401 -6.63 -4.27 -1.44
C ALA A 401 -7.96 -4.97 -1.76
N GLU A 402 -8.05 -5.61 -2.92
CA GLU A 402 -9.28 -6.29 -3.34
C GLU A 402 -9.59 -7.52 -2.48
N GLN A 403 -8.62 -8.43 -2.33
CA GLN A 403 -8.79 -9.67 -1.55
C GLN A 403 -9.07 -9.38 -0.07
N GLY A 404 -8.44 -8.33 0.47
CA GLY A 404 -8.64 -7.83 1.82
C GLY A 404 -9.95 -7.07 2.02
N ASN A 405 -10.80 -6.95 1.01
CA ASN A 405 -12.11 -6.26 1.09
C ASN A 405 -11.97 -4.76 1.41
N LEU A 406 -11.01 -4.11 0.73
CA LEU A 406 -10.66 -2.69 0.83
C LEU A 406 -10.63 -2.06 -0.58
N ALA A 407 -11.62 -2.37 -1.42
CA ALA A 407 -11.66 -1.97 -2.83
C ALA A 407 -11.62 -0.44 -3.02
N GLU A 408 -12.24 0.31 -2.10
CA GLU A 408 -12.23 1.79 -2.09
C GLU A 408 -10.82 2.35 -1.85
N CYS A 409 -9.98 1.63 -1.11
CA CYS A 409 -8.59 2.03 -0.91
C CYS A 409 -7.75 1.84 -2.18
N HIS A 410 -8.21 1.05 -3.16
CA HIS A 410 -7.53 0.82 -4.44
C HIS A 410 -7.75 1.95 -5.45
N GLU A 411 -8.79 2.76 -5.27
CA GLU A 411 -9.20 3.82 -6.19
C GLU A 411 -8.05 4.78 -6.60
N PRO A 412 -7.16 5.24 -5.68
CA PRO A 412 -6.08 6.14 -6.06
C PRO A 412 -5.10 5.57 -7.08
N MET A 413 -4.95 4.24 -7.15
CA MET A 413 -4.14 3.56 -8.17
C MET A 413 -4.73 3.74 -9.58
N PHE A 414 -6.06 3.74 -9.68
CA PHE A 414 -6.77 3.94 -10.95
C PHE A 414 -6.59 5.38 -11.42
N THR A 415 -6.79 6.35 -10.53
CA THR A 415 -6.56 7.78 -10.80
C THR A 415 -5.12 8.05 -11.25
N LEU A 416 -4.12 7.45 -10.58
CA LEU A 416 -2.72 7.54 -11.01
C LEU A 416 -2.54 7.01 -12.44
N THR A 417 -3.16 5.87 -12.76
CA THR A 417 -3.04 5.22 -14.08
C THR A 417 -3.72 6.03 -15.19
N GLU A 418 -4.88 6.64 -14.91
CA GLU A 418 -5.56 7.58 -15.83
C GLU A 418 -4.66 8.80 -16.14
N GLY A 419 -4.01 9.34 -15.11
CA GLY A 419 -3.05 10.44 -15.27
C GLY A 419 -1.81 10.05 -16.07
N LEU A 420 -1.25 8.87 -15.81
CA LEU A 420 -0.13 8.30 -16.58
C LEU A 420 -0.49 8.09 -18.04
N MET A 421 -1.70 7.61 -18.34
CA MET A 421 -2.17 7.40 -19.71
C MET A 421 -2.11 8.69 -20.53
N LYS A 422 -2.63 9.80 -19.96
CA LYS A 422 -2.65 11.10 -20.64
C LYS A 422 -1.27 11.58 -21.09
N TYR A 423 -0.24 11.45 -20.25
CA TYR A 423 1.11 11.89 -20.59
C TYR A 423 1.89 10.83 -21.38
N GLY A 424 1.64 9.56 -21.07
CA GLY A 424 2.28 8.40 -21.67
C GLY A 424 1.95 8.21 -23.15
N GLU A 425 0.79 8.65 -23.62
CA GLU A 425 0.45 8.67 -25.05
C GLU A 425 1.40 9.58 -25.85
N THR A 426 1.82 10.70 -25.24
CA THR A 426 2.79 11.61 -25.88
C THR A 426 4.18 11.00 -25.88
N THR A 427 4.62 10.42 -24.76
CA THR A 427 5.91 9.74 -24.70
C THR A 427 5.95 8.55 -25.66
N ALA A 428 4.91 7.72 -25.74
CA ALA A 428 4.85 6.58 -26.66
C ALA A 428 5.07 7.01 -28.11
N ARG A 429 4.39 8.09 -28.54
CA ARG A 429 4.54 8.65 -29.89
C ARG A 429 5.91 9.27 -30.14
N VAL A 430 6.39 10.11 -29.23
CA VAL A 430 7.58 10.94 -29.44
C VAL A 430 8.87 10.16 -29.19
N MET A 431 8.91 9.29 -28.19
CA MET A 431 10.11 8.53 -27.81
C MET A 431 10.17 7.15 -28.46
N LEU A 432 9.03 6.45 -28.56
CA LEU A 432 8.99 5.04 -28.94
C LEU A 432 8.52 4.81 -30.38
N GLY A 433 8.02 5.84 -31.05
CA GLY A 433 7.45 5.74 -32.39
C GLY A 433 6.12 4.96 -32.42
N VAL A 434 5.49 4.75 -31.27
CA VAL A 434 4.22 4.03 -31.10
C VAL A 434 3.06 4.98 -31.39
N LYS A 435 2.14 4.59 -32.28
CA LYS A 435 1.11 5.52 -32.77
C LYS A 435 -0.10 5.59 -31.85
N ARG A 436 -0.46 4.47 -31.23
CA ARG A 436 -1.63 4.31 -30.36
C ARG A 436 -1.21 3.79 -29.00
N GLY A 437 -1.91 4.21 -27.98
CA GLY A 437 -1.67 3.74 -26.62
C GLY A 437 -0.65 4.55 -25.84
N PHE A 438 -0.43 4.16 -24.59
CA PHE A 438 0.43 4.87 -23.66
C PHE A 438 1.54 3.98 -23.10
N THR A 439 2.64 4.61 -22.70
CA THR A 439 3.73 3.99 -21.94
C THR A 439 3.88 4.67 -20.58
N ALA A 440 4.36 3.94 -19.59
CA ALA A 440 4.90 4.54 -18.37
C ALA A 440 6.20 3.83 -17.98
N PRO A 441 7.19 4.56 -17.44
CA PRO A 441 8.53 4.06 -17.20
C PRO A 441 8.59 3.27 -15.88
N ASN A 442 9.79 2.94 -15.40
CA ASN A 442 9.98 2.24 -14.12
C ASN A 442 9.55 3.05 -12.88
N ARG A 443 9.39 4.37 -12.99
CA ARG A 443 8.95 5.23 -11.89
C ARG A 443 8.36 6.55 -12.37
N THR A 444 7.49 7.14 -11.58
CA THR A 444 6.94 8.49 -11.78
C THR A 444 6.86 9.23 -10.44
N ASP A 445 6.70 10.56 -10.47
CA ASP A 445 6.41 11.41 -9.30
C ASP A 445 5.22 12.33 -9.58
N SER A 446 4.97 13.30 -8.71
CA SER A 446 3.78 14.16 -8.70
C SER A 446 3.37 14.73 -10.08
N PRO A 447 4.23 15.33 -10.93
CA PRO A 447 3.84 15.81 -12.26
C PRO A 447 3.52 14.71 -13.30
N LEU A 448 3.59 13.44 -12.92
CA LEU A 448 3.31 12.27 -13.75
C LEU A 448 4.17 12.27 -15.03
N PHE A 449 5.49 12.30 -14.87
CA PHE A 449 6.38 12.15 -16.03
C PHE A 449 6.37 10.71 -16.52
N THR A 450 6.49 10.54 -17.84
CA THR A 450 6.47 9.21 -18.48
C THR A 450 7.74 8.88 -19.24
N VAL A 451 8.74 9.76 -19.19
CA VAL A 451 10.05 9.53 -19.81
C VAL A 451 10.88 8.56 -18.94
N PRO A 452 11.48 7.51 -19.53
CA PRO A 452 12.50 6.67 -18.91
C PRO A 452 13.60 7.46 -18.18
N GLN A 453 14.01 7.00 -16.99
CA GLN A 453 15.04 7.68 -16.19
C GLN A 453 16.11 6.72 -15.67
N GLY A 454 17.28 7.28 -15.38
CA GLY A 454 18.40 6.56 -14.77
C GLY A 454 19.30 5.93 -15.79
N GLN A 455 19.56 4.63 -15.63
CA GLN A 455 20.48 3.88 -16.50
C GLN A 455 19.72 2.82 -17.29
N PRO A 456 20.27 2.33 -18.42
CA PRO A 456 19.65 1.29 -19.24
C PRO A 456 19.04 0.12 -18.45
N LEU A 457 19.75 -0.38 -17.43
CA LEU A 457 19.38 -1.55 -16.60
C LEU A 457 17.97 -1.49 -15.96
N TRP A 458 17.54 -0.31 -15.52
CA TRP A 458 16.22 -0.10 -14.90
C TRP A 458 15.38 0.93 -15.65
N GLY A 459 16.04 1.85 -16.35
CA GLY A 459 15.41 2.96 -17.06
C GLY A 459 14.77 2.55 -18.37
N MET A 460 15.35 1.62 -19.15
CA MET A 460 14.75 1.13 -20.41
C MET A 460 13.61 0.13 -20.15
N TYR A 461 12.72 0.50 -19.25
CA TYR A 461 11.51 -0.20 -18.90
C TYR A 461 10.33 0.70 -19.25
N VAL A 462 9.56 0.31 -20.26
CA VAL A 462 8.43 1.10 -20.82
C VAL A 462 7.07 0.49 -20.49
N SER A 463 7.07 -0.50 -19.59
CA SER A 463 5.96 -1.42 -19.36
C SER A 463 5.25 -1.16 -18.02
N GLY A 464 5.61 -0.10 -17.29
CA GLY A 464 4.98 0.24 -16.00
C GLY A 464 3.49 0.53 -16.13
N GLY A 465 3.10 1.16 -17.25
CA GLY A 465 1.68 1.40 -17.58
C GLY A 465 0.91 0.10 -17.83
N ALA A 466 1.58 -0.90 -18.39
CA ALA A 466 0.98 -2.21 -18.65
C ALA A 466 0.68 -2.97 -17.36
N TRP A 467 1.63 -2.98 -16.42
CA TRP A 467 1.42 -3.61 -15.13
C TRP A 467 0.35 -2.88 -14.31
N ASN A 468 0.39 -1.54 -14.25
CA ASN A 468 -0.65 -0.76 -13.59
C ASN A 468 -2.06 -1.03 -14.16
N SER A 469 -2.18 -1.21 -15.49
CA SER A 469 -3.45 -1.52 -16.14
C SER A 469 -4.08 -2.84 -15.67
N GLN A 470 -3.29 -3.78 -15.15
CA GLN A 470 -3.83 -5.01 -14.53
C GLN A 470 -4.77 -4.68 -13.37
N HIS A 471 -4.50 -3.60 -12.62
CA HIS A 471 -5.24 -3.26 -11.40
C HIS A 471 -6.70 -2.86 -11.69
N VAL A 472 -6.96 -2.13 -12.78
CA VAL A 472 -8.35 -1.79 -13.15
C VAL A 472 -9.13 -3.02 -13.61
N MET A 473 -8.47 -3.98 -14.26
CA MET A 473 -9.13 -5.24 -14.64
C MET A 473 -9.38 -6.13 -13.42
N GLU A 474 -8.43 -6.19 -12.49
CA GLU A 474 -8.60 -6.90 -11.23
C GLU A 474 -9.75 -6.33 -10.40
N HIS A 475 -9.89 -5.00 -10.30
CA HIS A 475 -11.03 -4.39 -9.65
C HIS A 475 -12.36 -4.91 -10.22
N TYR A 476 -12.53 -4.90 -11.55
CA TYR A 476 -13.70 -5.49 -12.19
C TYR A 476 -13.84 -6.99 -11.87
N ARG A 477 -12.77 -7.78 -11.92
CA ARG A 477 -12.84 -9.22 -11.61
C ARG A 477 -13.34 -9.45 -10.17
N PHE A 478 -13.00 -8.60 -9.20
CA PHE A 478 -13.45 -8.72 -7.81
C PHE A 478 -14.82 -8.09 -7.52
N THR A 479 -15.21 -7.02 -8.22
CA THR A 479 -16.48 -6.31 -7.97
C THR A 479 -17.60 -6.74 -8.90
N GLN A 480 -17.25 -7.18 -10.12
CA GLN A 480 -18.16 -7.40 -11.25
C GLN A 480 -18.92 -6.13 -11.68
N ASP A 481 -18.39 -4.95 -11.34
CA ASP A 481 -18.97 -3.66 -11.70
C ASP A 481 -18.73 -3.34 -13.19
N LYS A 482 -19.78 -3.55 -14.00
CA LYS A 482 -19.73 -3.27 -15.43
C LYS A 482 -19.70 -1.79 -15.77
N GLU A 483 -20.23 -0.92 -14.89
CA GLU A 483 -20.18 0.53 -15.11
C GLU A 483 -18.75 1.02 -14.93
N PHE A 484 -18.08 0.60 -13.85
CA PHE A 484 -16.65 0.85 -13.67
C PHE A 484 -15.83 0.30 -14.84
N LEU A 485 -16.10 -0.95 -15.25
CA LEU A 485 -15.39 -1.58 -16.37
C LEU A 485 -15.52 -0.73 -17.65
N PHE A 486 -16.72 -0.23 -17.95
CA PHE A 486 -16.98 0.56 -19.15
C PHE A 486 -16.39 1.97 -19.06
N GLN A 487 -16.61 2.69 -17.96
CA GLN A 487 -16.28 4.12 -17.84
C GLN A 487 -14.80 4.36 -17.53
N ARG A 488 -14.20 3.56 -16.65
CA ARG A 488 -12.84 3.80 -16.14
C ARG A 488 -11.83 2.79 -16.65
N ALA A 489 -12.14 1.49 -16.58
CA ALA A 489 -11.17 0.46 -16.92
C ALA A 489 -10.94 0.32 -18.44
N LEU A 490 -12.01 0.26 -19.24
CA LEU A 490 -11.91 0.01 -20.68
C LEU A 490 -11.03 1.03 -21.43
N PRO A 491 -11.10 2.35 -21.17
CA PRO A 491 -10.19 3.31 -21.79
C PRO A 491 -8.70 2.99 -21.54
N ILE A 492 -8.34 2.65 -20.30
CA ILE A 492 -6.98 2.26 -19.92
C ILE A 492 -6.58 0.96 -20.61
N LEU A 493 -7.42 -0.08 -20.50
CA LEU A 493 -7.15 -1.40 -21.08
C LEU A 493 -6.98 -1.32 -22.60
N ARG A 494 -7.84 -0.56 -23.27
CA ARG A 494 -7.73 -0.31 -24.72
C ARG A 494 -6.44 0.41 -25.08
N SER A 495 -6.13 1.51 -24.38
CA SER A 495 -4.92 2.30 -24.66
C SER A 495 -3.66 1.43 -24.46
N ASN A 496 -3.60 0.66 -23.39
CA ASN A 496 -2.49 -0.25 -23.14
C ASN A 496 -2.41 -1.41 -24.16
N ALA A 497 -3.52 -2.04 -24.54
CA ALA A 497 -3.51 -3.10 -25.55
C ALA A 497 -3.01 -2.60 -26.92
N LEU A 498 -3.45 -1.40 -27.34
CA LEU A 498 -3.01 -0.80 -28.60
C LEU A 498 -1.54 -0.36 -28.57
N PHE A 499 -1.01 0.03 -27.40
CA PHE A 499 0.43 0.23 -27.22
C PHE A 499 1.21 -1.03 -27.59
N TRP A 500 0.81 -2.19 -27.07
CA TRP A 500 1.48 -3.45 -27.39
C TRP A 500 1.35 -3.86 -28.84
N VAL A 501 0.17 -3.68 -29.45
CA VAL A 501 -0.02 -3.95 -30.89
C VAL A 501 0.98 -3.16 -31.74
N ASP A 502 1.21 -1.89 -31.42
CA ASP A 502 2.12 -1.02 -32.16
C ASP A 502 3.60 -1.17 -31.73
N TRP A 503 3.86 -1.58 -30.49
CA TRP A 503 5.21 -1.73 -29.95
C TRP A 503 5.88 -3.04 -30.36
N LEU A 504 5.11 -4.13 -30.42
CA LEU A 504 5.58 -5.45 -30.79
C LEU A 504 6.06 -5.50 -32.24
N VAL A 505 7.21 -6.13 -32.48
CA VAL A 505 7.78 -6.32 -33.81
C VAL A 505 8.03 -7.80 -34.11
N PRO A 506 7.97 -8.24 -35.37
CA PRO A 506 8.30 -9.62 -35.71
C PRO A 506 9.78 -9.89 -35.45
N ASN A 507 10.06 -10.96 -34.71
CA ASN A 507 11.40 -11.50 -34.58
C ASN A 507 11.86 -12.04 -35.94
N PRO A 508 13.01 -11.62 -36.47
CA PRO A 508 13.46 -12.00 -37.82
C PRO A 508 13.75 -13.50 -37.97
N LYS A 509 14.00 -14.23 -36.88
CA LYS A 509 14.25 -15.68 -36.90
C LYS A 509 12.96 -16.49 -36.87
N THR A 510 11.98 -16.08 -36.07
CA THR A 510 10.79 -16.91 -35.77
C THR A 510 9.50 -16.38 -36.40
N GLY A 511 9.45 -15.12 -36.83
CA GLY A 511 8.25 -14.44 -37.29
C GLY A 511 7.23 -14.13 -36.18
N LYS A 512 7.46 -14.59 -34.94
CA LYS A 512 6.63 -14.26 -33.77
C LYS A 512 6.90 -12.85 -33.29
N LEU A 513 5.90 -12.23 -32.67
CA LEU A 513 5.99 -10.88 -32.13
C LEU A 513 6.79 -10.85 -30.82
N VAL A 514 7.74 -9.93 -30.73
CA VAL A 514 8.55 -9.66 -29.53
C VAL A 514 8.53 -8.17 -29.19
N SER A 515 8.54 -7.86 -27.91
CA SER A 515 8.73 -6.49 -27.44
C SER A 515 10.18 -6.03 -27.59
N GLY A 516 10.41 -4.75 -27.34
CA GLY A 516 11.72 -4.22 -27.04
C GLY A 516 12.16 -3.12 -28.00
N PRO A 517 13.26 -2.42 -27.66
CA PRO A 517 14.22 -2.71 -26.58
C PRO A 517 13.61 -2.65 -25.17
N ALA A 518 13.93 -3.62 -24.31
CA ALA A 518 13.42 -3.68 -22.95
C ALA A 518 14.36 -4.45 -22.02
N THR A 519 14.20 -4.28 -20.71
CA THR A 519 14.94 -4.99 -19.66
C THR A 519 14.07 -6.05 -18.96
N SER A 520 14.69 -7.03 -18.31
CA SER A 520 14.07 -7.74 -17.19
C SER A 520 14.42 -6.97 -15.91
N PRO A 521 13.49 -6.21 -15.29
CA PRO A 521 13.84 -5.36 -14.15
C PRO A 521 14.40 -6.19 -13.00
N GLU A 522 15.52 -5.87 -12.37
CA GLU A 522 16.59 -4.94 -12.77
C GLU A 522 17.88 -5.75 -12.94
N ASN A 523 17.80 -6.79 -13.77
CA ASN A 523 18.81 -7.85 -13.85
C ASN A 523 19.66 -7.74 -15.13
N THR A 524 20.84 -8.34 -15.08
CA THR A 524 21.80 -8.42 -16.20
C THR A 524 22.03 -9.87 -16.62
N TYR A 525 22.55 -10.05 -17.82
CA TYR A 525 22.99 -11.33 -18.38
C TYR A 525 24.39 -11.21 -19.00
N LEU A 526 25.08 -12.34 -19.16
CA LEU A 526 26.40 -12.42 -19.77
C LEU A 526 26.33 -12.79 -21.24
N LEU A 527 27.11 -12.07 -22.05
CA LEU A 527 27.43 -12.43 -23.42
C LEU A 527 28.53 -13.51 -23.46
N PRO A 528 28.66 -14.24 -24.59
CA PRO A 528 29.73 -15.24 -24.75
C PRO A 528 31.15 -14.69 -24.58
N ASP A 529 31.36 -13.39 -24.80
CA ASP A 529 32.64 -12.70 -24.63
C ASP A 529 32.89 -12.19 -23.20
N GLY A 530 31.97 -12.47 -22.26
CA GLY A 530 32.05 -12.08 -20.86
C GLY A 530 31.54 -10.67 -20.53
N ARG A 531 31.14 -9.87 -21.53
CA ARG A 531 30.49 -8.57 -21.28
C ARG A 531 29.10 -8.77 -20.68
N LYS A 532 28.66 -7.81 -19.86
CA LYS A 532 27.30 -7.75 -19.31
C LYS A 532 26.39 -6.92 -20.19
N ALA A 533 25.13 -7.31 -20.27
CA ALA A 533 24.04 -6.53 -20.83
C ALA A 533 22.76 -6.74 -19.99
N SER A 534 21.76 -5.91 -20.22
CA SER A 534 20.48 -5.79 -19.53
C SER A 534 19.33 -5.63 -20.51
N ILE A 535 19.55 -4.97 -21.65
CA ILE A 535 18.55 -4.73 -22.68
C ILE A 535 18.53 -5.88 -23.70
N SER A 536 17.34 -6.43 -23.95
CA SER A 536 17.09 -7.43 -24.99
C SER A 536 15.84 -7.11 -25.81
N MET A 537 15.62 -7.89 -26.89
CA MET A 537 14.30 -8.01 -27.50
C MET A 537 13.52 -9.15 -26.81
N GLY A 538 12.25 -8.93 -26.47
CA GLY A 538 11.37 -9.92 -25.88
C GLY A 538 11.85 -10.56 -24.57
N PRO A 539 12.33 -9.81 -23.55
CA PRO A 539 12.53 -10.38 -22.23
C PRO A 539 11.19 -10.91 -21.69
N SER A 540 11.25 -11.99 -20.89
CA SER A 540 10.04 -12.72 -20.51
C SER A 540 9.02 -11.87 -19.76
N HIS A 541 9.48 -10.96 -18.90
CA HIS A 541 8.63 -10.05 -18.15
C HIS A 541 7.73 -9.20 -19.06
N ASP A 542 8.30 -8.56 -20.09
CA ASP A 542 7.54 -7.78 -21.07
C ASP A 542 6.55 -8.64 -21.86
N GLN A 543 6.97 -9.83 -22.28
CA GLN A 543 6.13 -10.72 -23.07
C GLN A 543 4.91 -11.18 -22.26
N GLU A 544 5.07 -11.40 -20.95
CA GLU A 544 3.94 -11.67 -20.06
C GLU A 544 3.03 -10.45 -19.87
N LEU A 545 3.60 -9.24 -19.71
CA LEU A 545 2.82 -8.01 -19.62
C LEU A 545 2.05 -7.72 -20.90
N ALA A 546 2.64 -7.96 -22.07
CA ALA A 546 1.98 -7.86 -23.36
C ALA A 546 0.83 -8.86 -23.46
N TRP A 547 1.07 -10.14 -23.11
CA TRP A 547 0.02 -11.16 -23.09
C TRP A 547 -1.15 -10.75 -22.18
N ASN A 548 -0.84 -10.31 -20.95
CA ASN A 548 -1.84 -9.89 -19.97
C ASN A 548 -2.65 -8.69 -20.50
N SER A 549 -1.99 -7.68 -21.05
CA SER A 549 -2.62 -6.45 -21.55
C SER A 549 -3.58 -6.72 -22.70
N LEU A 550 -3.15 -7.53 -23.68
CA LEU A 550 -3.97 -7.92 -24.82
C LEU A 550 -5.16 -8.78 -24.36
N ASN A 551 -4.94 -9.71 -23.43
CA ASN A 551 -5.99 -10.58 -22.89
C ASN A 551 -7.03 -9.80 -22.06
N ASP A 552 -6.60 -8.90 -21.17
CA ASP A 552 -7.50 -8.12 -20.31
C ASP A 552 -8.42 -7.21 -21.13
N TYR A 553 -7.91 -6.58 -22.21
CA TYR A 553 -8.75 -5.82 -23.14
C TYR A 553 -9.79 -6.69 -23.84
N LEU A 554 -9.38 -7.87 -24.35
CA LEU A 554 -10.32 -8.80 -25.00
C LEU A 554 -11.37 -9.33 -24.02
N GLU A 555 -11.00 -9.60 -22.77
CA GLU A 555 -11.92 -10.00 -21.71
C GLU A 555 -12.94 -8.88 -21.42
N ALA A 556 -12.47 -7.65 -21.23
CA ALA A 556 -13.33 -6.50 -21.00
C ALA A 556 -14.31 -6.27 -22.17
N CYS A 557 -13.82 -6.31 -23.41
CA CYS A 557 -14.65 -6.22 -24.60
C CYS A 557 -15.69 -7.35 -24.67
N SER A 558 -15.30 -8.58 -24.36
CA SER A 558 -16.24 -9.72 -24.34
C SER A 558 -17.34 -9.53 -23.30
N VAL A 559 -17.01 -9.06 -22.10
CA VAL A 559 -17.99 -8.77 -21.03
C VAL A 559 -18.98 -7.68 -21.44
N LEU A 560 -18.50 -6.66 -22.14
CA LEU A 560 -19.28 -5.50 -22.58
C LEU A 560 -19.98 -5.70 -23.94
N GLY A 561 -19.75 -6.83 -24.60
CA GLY A 561 -20.32 -7.12 -25.92
C GLY A 561 -19.75 -6.27 -27.06
N ILE A 562 -18.49 -5.83 -26.94
CA ILE A 562 -17.79 -5.03 -27.94
C ILE A 562 -16.99 -5.95 -28.86
N GLU A 563 -17.31 -5.93 -30.15
CA GLU A 563 -16.52 -6.58 -31.20
C GLU A 563 -16.33 -5.61 -32.36
N ASN A 564 -15.07 -5.33 -32.71
CA ASN A 564 -14.68 -4.39 -33.75
C ASN A 564 -13.30 -4.75 -34.35
N ASP A 565 -12.79 -3.95 -35.27
CA ASP A 565 -11.51 -4.24 -35.92
C ASP A 565 -10.31 -4.19 -34.96
N GLU A 566 -10.35 -3.38 -33.90
CA GLU A 566 -9.31 -3.36 -32.87
C GLU A 566 -9.29 -4.67 -32.07
N THR A 567 -10.45 -5.21 -31.70
CA THR A 567 -10.51 -6.52 -31.03
C THR A 567 -9.94 -7.65 -31.89
N LYS A 568 -10.16 -7.60 -33.22
CA LYS A 568 -9.58 -8.57 -34.17
C LYS A 568 -8.06 -8.39 -34.29
N GLU A 569 -7.59 -7.15 -34.37
CA GLU A 569 -6.17 -6.80 -34.45
C GLU A 569 -5.43 -7.25 -33.18
N VAL A 570 -5.96 -6.92 -31.99
CA VAL A 570 -5.41 -7.33 -30.69
C VAL A 570 -5.36 -8.84 -30.58
N LYS A 571 -6.42 -9.55 -31.00
CA LYS A 571 -6.43 -11.01 -31.01
C LYS A 571 -5.36 -11.58 -31.95
N SER A 572 -5.19 -11.00 -33.13
CA SER A 572 -4.12 -11.40 -34.05
C SER A 572 -2.72 -11.16 -33.47
N ALA A 573 -2.51 -10.06 -32.76
CA ALA A 573 -1.24 -9.81 -32.07
C ALA A 573 -0.99 -10.85 -30.97
N LEU A 574 -2.01 -11.16 -30.16
CA LEU A 574 -1.95 -12.15 -29.09
C LEU A 574 -1.57 -13.55 -29.62
N ASP A 575 -2.19 -14.00 -30.72
CA ASP A 575 -1.92 -15.30 -31.35
C ASP A 575 -0.49 -15.41 -31.93
N ARG A 576 0.11 -14.27 -32.28
CA ARG A 576 1.48 -14.19 -32.82
C ARG A 576 2.55 -13.87 -31.77
N LEU A 577 2.17 -13.54 -30.53
CA LEU A 577 3.11 -13.21 -29.47
C LEU A 577 4.05 -14.39 -29.16
N ALA A 578 5.34 -14.12 -29.02
CA ALA A 578 6.27 -15.09 -28.47
C ALA A 578 6.09 -15.14 -26.94
N LEU A 579 5.83 -16.31 -26.37
CA LEU A 579 5.66 -16.47 -24.93
C LEU A 579 6.91 -17.07 -24.29
N PRO A 580 7.17 -16.79 -22.99
CA PRO A 580 8.27 -17.41 -22.27
C PRO A 580 8.16 -18.93 -22.25
N GLU A 581 9.28 -19.59 -22.55
CA GLU A 581 9.43 -21.04 -22.61
C GLU A 581 10.40 -21.54 -21.54
N MET A 582 10.44 -22.86 -21.36
CA MET A 582 11.41 -23.51 -20.49
C MET A 582 12.79 -23.54 -21.16
N ALA A 583 13.82 -23.19 -20.40
CA ALA A 583 15.22 -23.42 -20.79
C ALA A 583 15.55 -24.92 -20.77
N PRO A 584 16.65 -25.37 -21.42
CA PRO A 584 17.10 -26.77 -21.37
C PRO A 584 17.36 -27.30 -19.97
N ASP A 585 17.72 -26.41 -19.02
CA ASP A 585 17.90 -26.75 -17.62
C ASP A 585 16.57 -26.88 -16.86
N GLY A 586 15.42 -26.67 -17.50
CA GLY A 586 14.08 -26.78 -16.95
C GLY A 586 13.60 -25.58 -16.14
N ARG A 587 14.38 -24.48 -16.03
CA ARG A 587 13.90 -23.21 -15.49
C ARG A 587 13.07 -22.46 -16.52
N LEU A 588 12.25 -21.50 -16.08
CA LEU A 588 11.60 -20.56 -17.00
C LEU A 588 12.65 -19.54 -17.46
N ARG A 589 12.76 -19.32 -18.78
CA ARG A 589 13.68 -18.33 -19.34
C ARG A 589 13.36 -16.92 -18.83
N GLU A 590 14.39 -16.15 -18.47
CA GLU A 590 14.25 -14.71 -18.17
C GLU A 590 14.41 -13.83 -19.41
N TRP A 591 15.30 -14.24 -20.32
CA TRP A 591 15.55 -13.63 -21.63
C TRP A 591 15.25 -14.64 -22.74
N PRO A 592 15.05 -14.23 -24.01
CA PRO A 592 14.71 -15.16 -25.09
C PRO A 592 15.79 -16.23 -25.38
N GLU A 593 17.03 -15.97 -24.98
CA GLU A 593 18.18 -16.86 -25.15
C GLU A 593 18.67 -17.36 -23.78
N ASP A 594 19.35 -18.50 -23.77
CA ASP A 594 19.86 -19.15 -22.55
C ASP A 594 21.16 -18.50 -22.04
N TYR A 595 21.09 -17.20 -21.71
CA TYR A 595 22.24 -16.46 -21.19
C TYR A 595 22.63 -16.92 -19.78
N ALA A 596 23.93 -16.82 -19.48
CA ALA A 596 24.41 -16.97 -18.12
C ALA A 596 24.09 -15.73 -17.27
N GLU A 597 23.81 -15.93 -15.98
CA GLU A 597 23.42 -14.87 -15.05
C GLU A 597 24.61 -14.43 -14.19
N PRO A 598 25.03 -13.15 -14.23
CA PRO A 598 25.98 -12.58 -13.27
C PRO A 598 25.48 -12.62 -11.83
N GLU A 599 24.17 -12.52 -11.64
CA GLU A 599 23.51 -12.48 -10.33
C GLU A 599 22.44 -13.59 -10.24
N PRO A 600 22.82 -14.87 -10.09
CA PRO A 600 21.86 -15.98 -10.00
C PRO A 600 20.85 -15.83 -8.84
N GLY A 601 21.24 -15.17 -7.76
CA GLY A 601 20.39 -14.81 -6.61
C GLY A 601 19.73 -13.42 -6.70
N HIS A 602 19.58 -12.85 -7.91
CA HIS A 602 19.03 -11.50 -8.05
C HIS A 602 17.66 -11.32 -7.37
N ARG A 603 17.45 -10.14 -6.75
CA ARG A 603 16.27 -9.82 -5.92
C ARG A 603 14.94 -9.80 -6.69
N HIS A 604 14.97 -9.56 -8.01
CA HIS A 604 13.76 -9.56 -8.84
C HIS A 604 13.49 -10.94 -9.46
N PRO A 605 12.28 -11.50 -9.25
CA PRO A 605 11.79 -12.65 -9.99
C PRO A 605 10.92 -12.25 -11.21
N SER A 606 11.27 -11.18 -11.93
CA SER A 606 10.40 -10.52 -12.93
C SER A 606 9.85 -11.45 -14.02
N HIS A 607 10.62 -12.44 -14.45
CA HIS A 607 10.19 -13.45 -15.41
C HIS A 607 9.13 -14.42 -14.88
N LEU A 608 8.88 -14.43 -13.57
CA LEU A 608 7.83 -15.22 -12.92
C LEU A 608 6.49 -14.47 -12.83
N PHE A 609 6.42 -13.23 -13.35
CA PHE A 609 5.21 -12.40 -13.37
C PHE A 609 3.98 -13.17 -13.89
N GLY A 610 4.13 -13.96 -14.96
CA GLY A 610 3.03 -14.71 -15.58
C GLY A 610 2.35 -15.73 -14.64
N PHE A 611 3.01 -16.08 -13.54
CA PHE A 611 2.48 -16.95 -12.48
C PHE A 611 1.97 -16.16 -11.26
N MET A 612 2.64 -15.07 -10.89
CA MET A 612 2.23 -14.13 -9.83
C MET A 612 2.86 -12.75 -10.10
N PRO A 613 2.09 -11.65 -10.15
CA PRO A 613 0.65 -11.57 -9.93
C PRO A 613 -0.22 -12.03 -11.11
N GLY A 614 0.37 -12.24 -12.30
CA GLY A 614 -0.33 -12.71 -13.50
C GLY A 614 -0.98 -14.08 -13.34
N HIS A 615 -1.69 -14.51 -14.38
CA HIS A 615 -2.50 -15.74 -14.34
C HIS A 615 -2.44 -16.57 -15.63
N ARG A 616 -1.45 -16.30 -16.49
CA ARG A 616 -1.19 -17.11 -17.69
C ARG A 616 -0.67 -18.49 -17.30
N ILE A 617 0.25 -18.52 -16.32
CA ILE A 617 0.81 -19.74 -15.78
C ILE A 617 0.04 -20.11 -14.51
N THR A 618 -0.59 -21.27 -14.51
CA THR A 618 -1.25 -21.83 -13.31
C THR A 618 -0.97 -23.32 -13.19
N LEU A 619 -1.12 -23.87 -11.98
CA LEU A 619 -0.98 -25.30 -11.75
C LEU A 619 -2.05 -26.11 -12.51
N GLN A 620 -3.24 -25.53 -12.70
CA GLN A 620 -4.37 -26.18 -13.33
C GLN A 620 -4.28 -26.18 -14.86
N LYS A 621 -3.86 -25.06 -15.46
CA LYS A 621 -3.86 -24.88 -16.93
C LYS A 621 -2.51 -25.19 -17.57
N THR A 622 -1.40 -24.93 -16.88
CA THR A 622 -0.04 -25.04 -17.44
C THR A 622 0.93 -25.68 -16.43
N PRO A 623 0.69 -26.92 -15.99
CA PRO A 623 1.46 -27.55 -14.91
C PRO A 623 2.96 -27.66 -15.20
N GLU A 624 3.38 -27.87 -16.45
CA GLU A 624 4.81 -27.95 -16.80
C GLU A 624 5.52 -26.60 -16.66
N LEU A 625 4.88 -25.49 -17.06
CA LEU A 625 5.42 -24.14 -16.82
C LEU A 625 5.44 -23.80 -15.32
N ALA A 626 4.46 -24.25 -14.54
CA ALA A 626 4.46 -24.06 -13.10
C ALA A 626 5.62 -24.82 -12.40
N LYS A 627 6.02 -26.00 -12.91
CA LYS A 627 7.25 -26.68 -12.45
C LYS A 627 8.50 -25.86 -12.78
N ALA A 628 8.55 -25.24 -13.96
CA ALA A 628 9.66 -24.37 -14.35
C ALA A 628 9.75 -23.12 -13.46
N VAL A 629 8.61 -22.51 -13.11
CA VAL A 629 8.53 -21.43 -12.12
C VAL A 629 9.10 -21.87 -10.78
N ASN A 630 8.70 -23.03 -10.26
CA ASN A 630 9.26 -23.55 -9.02
C ASN A 630 10.78 -23.74 -9.11
N LYS A 631 11.27 -24.28 -10.23
CA LYS A 631 12.70 -24.50 -10.44
C LYS A 631 13.48 -23.18 -10.51
N SER A 632 12.95 -22.16 -11.18
CA SER A 632 13.54 -20.81 -11.21
C SER A 632 13.59 -20.20 -9.82
N LEU A 633 12.51 -20.33 -9.05
CA LEU A 633 12.45 -19.86 -7.66
C LEU A 633 13.50 -20.55 -6.77
N ASP A 634 13.56 -21.89 -6.82
CA ASP A 634 14.54 -22.68 -6.06
C ASP A 634 15.98 -22.32 -6.44
N TYR A 635 16.22 -22.04 -7.71
CA TYR A 635 17.52 -21.61 -8.19
C TYR A 635 17.93 -20.26 -7.60
N ARG A 636 17.07 -19.24 -7.67
CA ARG A 636 17.32 -17.92 -7.05
C ARG A 636 17.65 -18.04 -5.57
N LEU A 637 16.83 -18.78 -4.82
CA LEU A 637 16.96 -18.94 -3.37
C LEU A 637 18.23 -19.71 -2.96
N SER A 638 18.67 -20.67 -3.78
CA SER A 638 19.89 -21.45 -3.51
C SER A 638 21.20 -20.76 -3.88
N HIS A 639 21.15 -19.58 -4.52
CA HIS A 639 22.34 -18.86 -5.01
C HIS A 639 22.52 -17.48 -4.36
N GLY A 640 22.26 -17.38 -3.05
CA GLY A 640 22.49 -16.14 -2.29
C GLY A 640 21.49 -15.05 -2.66
N TYR A 641 20.20 -15.36 -2.52
CA TYR A 641 19.12 -14.42 -2.84
C TYR A 641 19.27 -13.09 -2.12
N ASP A 642 19.36 -11.99 -2.87
CA ASP A 642 19.50 -10.62 -2.34
C ASP A 642 18.15 -10.10 -1.79
N ALA A 643 17.68 -10.73 -0.73
CA ALA A 643 16.38 -10.46 -0.14
C ALA A 643 16.22 -9.00 0.28
N GLN A 644 15.15 -8.37 -0.20
CA GLN A 644 14.57 -7.11 0.27
C GLN A 644 13.15 -7.36 0.81
N GLY A 645 12.59 -6.41 1.58
CA GLY A 645 11.24 -6.51 2.15
C GLY A 645 10.17 -6.89 1.13
N TRP A 646 10.02 -6.09 0.06
CA TRP A 646 9.10 -6.35 -1.07
C TRP A 646 9.35 -7.72 -1.71
N SER A 647 10.63 -8.04 -1.94
CA SER A 647 11.01 -9.25 -2.67
C SER A 647 10.62 -10.51 -1.90
N LEU A 648 10.72 -10.50 -0.56
CA LEU A 648 10.29 -11.61 0.27
C LEU A 648 8.77 -11.77 0.23
N GLY A 649 8.02 -10.65 0.19
CA GLY A 649 6.57 -10.64 0.02
C GLY A 649 6.15 -11.34 -1.27
N TRP A 650 6.75 -10.96 -2.39
CA TRP A 650 6.49 -11.61 -3.68
C TRP A 650 6.87 -13.10 -3.69
N ILE A 651 8.02 -13.45 -3.12
CA ILE A 651 8.46 -14.86 -2.98
C ILE A 651 7.48 -15.68 -2.15
N ALA A 652 6.96 -15.13 -1.06
CA ALA A 652 5.95 -15.80 -0.24
C ALA A 652 4.65 -16.06 -1.03
N CYS A 653 4.21 -15.09 -1.85
CA CYS A 653 3.07 -15.28 -2.75
C CYS A 653 3.33 -16.34 -3.83
N LEU A 654 4.53 -16.37 -4.41
CA LEU A 654 4.95 -17.40 -5.37
C LEU A 654 4.87 -18.80 -4.73
N MET A 655 5.43 -18.96 -3.54
CA MET A 655 5.36 -20.22 -2.79
C MET A 655 3.91 -20.61 -2.45
N ALA A 656 3.06 -19.64 -2.07
CA ALA A 656 1.65 -19.88 -1.82
C ALA A 656 0.91 -20.39 -3.06
N ARG A 657 1.11 -19.77 -4.22
CA ARG A 657 0.52 -20.25 -5.50
C ARG A 657 1.07 -21.61 -5.94
N LEU A 658 2.34 -21.90 -5.64
CA LEU A 658 2.97 -23.23 -5.84
C LEU A 658 2.51 -24.31 -4.85
N LYS A 659 1.58 -23.99 -3.95
CA LYS A 659 1.06 -24.86 -2.89
C LYS A 659 2.11 -25.29 -1.87
N GLN A 660 3.07 -24.40 -1.56
CA GLN A 660 4.16 -24.61 -0.61
C GLN A 660 3.96 -23.78 0.69
N GLY A 661 2.76 -23.77 1.25
CA GLY A 661 2.40 -22.95 2.41
C GLY A 661 3.29 -23.15 3.65
N ASP A 662 3.76 -24.36 3.92
CA ASP A 662 4.71 -24.61 5.02
C ASP A 662 6.03 -23.84 4.80
N ARG A 663 6.57 -23.89 3.58
CA ARG A 663 7.82 -23.22 3.20
C ARG A 663 7.65 -21.70 3.21
N ALA A 664 6.52 -21.20 2.70
CA ALA A 664 6.19 -19.79 2.73
C ALA A 664 6.07 -19.28 4.17
N LEU A 665 5.38 -20.03 5.05
CA LEU A 665 5.26 -19.68 6.46
C LEU A 665 6.62 -19.67 7.16
N ASP A 666 7.51 -20.62 6.86
CA ASP A 666 8.86 -20.64 7.44
C ASP A 666 9.70 -19.43 6.99
N LEU A 667 9.63 -19.02 5.71
CA LEU A 667 10.26 -17.78 5.23
C LEU A 667 9.70 -16.55 5.95
N MET A 668 8.38 -16.48 6.12
CA MET A 668 7.71 -15.39 6.84
C MET A 668 8.16 -15.30 8.31
N THR A 669 8.24 -16.43 9.02
CA THR A 669 8.57 -16.42 10.45
C THR A 669 10.06 -16.23 10.70
N ASN A 670 10.93 -16.71 9.81
CA ASN A 670 12.36 -16.81 10.09
C ASN A 670 13.20 -15.75 9.37
N GLU A 671 12.76 -15.25 8.22
CA GLU A 671 13.55 -14.34 7.38
C GLU A 671 12.94 -12.95 7.29
N TYR A 672 11.62 -12.85 7.14
CA TYR A 672 10.96 -11.57 6.86
C TYR A 672 11.15 -10.52 7.95
N PHE A 673 11.03 -10.90 9.23
CA PHE A 673 11.22 -9.95 10.33
C PHE A 673 12.67 -9.44 10.45
N GLY A 674 13.64 -10.09 9.80
CA GLY A 674 14.98 -9.53 9.60
C GLY A 674 15.01 -8.26 8.73
N LYS A 675 13.92 -7.99 7.99
CA LYS A 675 13.70 -6.77 7.20
C LYS A 675 12.68 -5.83 7.83
N ALA A 676 12.14 -6.11 9.00
CA ALA A 676 11.17 -5.24 9.66
C ALA A 676 11.85 -4.27 10.65
N TYR A 677 11.46 -3.00 10.58
CA TYR A 677 11.81 -1.99 11.57
C TYR A 677 10.96 -2.13 12.85
N PRO A 678 11.33 -1.48 13.97
CA PRO A 678 10.56 -1.54 15.21
C PRO A 678 9.07 -1.15 15.10
N ASN A 679 8.70 -0.35 14.10
CA ASN A 679 7.31 0.01 13.78
C ASN A 679 6.66 -0.86 12.67
N MET A 680 7.25 -2.01 12.35
CA MET A 680 6.84 -2.95 11.29
C MET A 680 6.95 -2.45 9.85
N PHE A 681 7.41 -1.22 9.59
CA PHE A 681 7.80 -0.86 8.21
C PHE A 681 8.94 -1.75 7.71
N VAL A 682 9.06 -1.92 6.40
CA VAL A 682 10.04 -2.85 5.83
C VAL A 682 11.24 -2.16 5.22
N ASP A 683 12.37 -2.87 5.26
CA ASP A 683 13.66 -2.46 4.73
C ASP A 683 13.82 -2.92 3.27
N ALA A 684 14.22 -1.97 2.42
CA ALA A 684 14.85 -2.25 1.14
C ALA A 684 16.15 -1.44 1.06
N HIS A 685 17.28 -2.14 0.92
CA HIS A 685 18.61 -1.55 0.84
C HIS A 685 18.92 -0.51 1.94
N GLY A 686 18.49 -0.75 3.19
CA GLY A 686 18.73 0.16 4.32
C GLY A 686 17.71 1.30 4.48
N ASN A 687 16.73 1.38 3.58
CA ASN A 687 15.71 2.42 3.53
C ASN A 687 14.32 1.84 3.82
N VAL A 688 13.45 2.65 4.42
CA VAL A 688 12.06 2.27 4.68
C VAL A 688 11.25 2.32 3.40
N GLN A 689 10.50 1.25 3.16
CA GLN A 689 9.46 1.14 2.14
C GLN A 689 8.16 0.70 2.82
N VAL A 690 7.13 1.54 2.79
CA VAL A 690 5.82 1.26 3.40
C VAL A 690 4.88 0.59 2.40
N GLY A 691 4.91 1.01 1.11
CA GLY A 691 4.11 0.37 0.07
C GLY A 691 4.44 -1.12 -0.10
N ASP A 692 5.69 -1.48 0.16
CA ASP A 692 6.25 -2.83 -0.01
C ASP A 692 5.82 -3.86 1.06
N MET A 693 4.93 -3.48 1.97
CA MET A 693 4.51 -4.33 3.08
C MET A 693 3.50 -5.43 2.69
N MET A 694 2.81 -5.26 1.55
CA MET A 694 1.54 -5.93 1.26
C MET A 694 1.66 -7.32 0.64
N GLY A 695 2.84 -7.76 0.20
CA GLY A 695 3.04 -9.14 -0.26
C GLY A 695 2.81 -10.18 0.83
N MET A 696 3.19 -9.90 2.08
CA MET A 696 3.00 -10.85 3.19
C MET A 696 1.55 -11.11 3.57
N PRO A 697 0.70 -10.09 3.85
CA PRO A 697 -0.71 -10.34 4.13
C PRO A 697 -1.44 -10.96 2.93
N LEU A 698 -1.02 -10.66 1.70
CA LEU A 698 -1.54 -11.34 0.51
C LEU A 698 -1.15 -12.82 0.47
N ALA A 699 0.10 -13.18 0.75
CA ALA A 699 0.53 -14.57 0.80
C ALA A 699 -0.25 -15.36 1.87
N MET A 700 -0.56 -14.73 3.02
CA MET A 700 -1.44 -15.31 4.04
C MET A 700 -2.86 -15.55 3.50
N ILE A 701 -3.42 -14.63 2.70
CA ILE A 701 -4.69 -14.87 1.99
C ILE A 701 -4.55 -16.02 1.00
N GLU A 702 -3.49 -16.06 0.19
CA GLU A 702 -3.25 -17.11 -0.80
C GLU A 702 -3.09 -18.51 -0.18
N PHE A 703 -2.80 -18.63 1.12
CA PHE A 703 -2.89 -19.90 1.85
C PHE A 703 -4.34 -20.38 2.03
N LEU A 704 -5.25 -19.44 2.19
CA LEU A 704 -6.63 -19.64 2.63
C LEU A 704 -7.63 -19.60 1.47
N LEU A 705 -7.37 -18.78 0.45
CA LEU A 705 -8.28 -18.49 -0.65
C LEU A 705 -7.50 -18.09 -1.90
N GLN A 706 -7.74 -18.79 -3.02
CA GLN A 706 -7.21 -18.43 -4.34
C GLN A 706 -8.35 -18.32 -5.34
N SER A 707 -8.28 -17.35 -6.25
CA SER A 707 -9.34 -17.13 -7.26
C SER A 707 -8.84 -16.77 -8.65
N HIS A 708 -7.55 -16.98 -8.94
CA HIS A 708 -6.90 -16.54 -10.19
C HIS A 708 -6.99 -17.55 -11.34
N ALA A 709 -7.49 -18.77 -11.10
CA ALA A 709 -7.48 -19.89 -12.05
C ALA A 709 -8.90 -20.28 -12.53
N ASP A 710 -9.78 -19.30 -12.75
CA ASP A 710 -11.20 -19.44 -13.12
C ASP A 710 -12.08 -20.20 -12.10
N GLU A 711 -11.59 -20.31 -10.86
CA GLU A 711 -12.30 -20.98 -9.77
C GLU A 711 -11.83 -20.42 -8.42
N VAL A 712 -12.71 -20.48 -7.43
CA VAL A 712 -12.43 -20.11 -6.04
C VAL A 712 -11.99 -21.35 -5.28
N GLU A 713 -10.70 -21.47 -4.98
CA GLU A 713 -10.11 -22.59 -4.22
C GLU A 713 -9.96 -22.23 -2.74
N LEU A 714 -10.55 -23.05 -1.87
CA LEU A 714 -10.55 -22.89 -0.42
C LEU A 714 -9.42 -23.70 0.22
N LEU A 715 -8.72 -23.08 1.17
CA LEU A 715 -7.56 -23.66 1.87
C LEU A 715 -6.57 -24.37 0.92
N PRO A 716 -6.19 -23.74 -0.21
CA PRO A 716 -5.37 -24.37 -1.24
C PRO A 716 -4.02 -24.86 -0.70
N THR A 717 -3.44 -24.13 0.26
CA THR A 717 -2.12 -24.46 0.82
C THR A 717 -1.99 -24.05 2.29
N LEU A 718 -3.00 -24.39 3.09
CA LEU A 718 -2.99 -24.11 4.53
C LEU A 718 -1.73 -24.71 5.20
N PRO A 719 -0.87 -23.90 5.84
CA PRO A 719 0.30 -24.41 6.56
C PRO A 719 -0.10 -25.39 7.66
N LYS A 720 0.67 -26.46 7.85
CA LYS A 720 0.39 -27.50 8.86
C LYS A 720 0.39 -26.96 10.29
N LYS A 721 1.13 -25.87 10.53
CA LYS A 721 1.17 -25.18 11.83
C LYS A 721 -0.15 -24.48 12.15
N TRP A 722 -0.94 -24.08 11.15
CA TRP A 722 -2.24 -23.41 11.34
C TRP A 722 -3.37 -24.44 11.46
N LYS A 723 -3.36 -25.21 12.55
CA LYS A 723 -4.30 -26.32 12.75
C LYS A 723 -5.75 -25.84 12.82
N ASP A 724 -6.00 -24.76 13.52
CA ASP A 724 -7.34 -24.24 13.79
C ASP A 724 -7.38 -22.75 13.52
N GLY A 725 -8.46 -22.28 12.92
CA GLY A 725 -8.65 -20.87 12.63
C GLY A 725 -9.90 -20.58 11.81
N LYS A 726 -10.11 -19.30 11.56
CA LYS A 726 -11.16 -18.80 10.69
C LYS A 726 -10.71 -17.50 10.05
N VAL A 727 -11.26 -17.23 8.88
CA VAL A 727 -11.14 -15.96 8.20
C VAL A 727 -12.52 -15.56 7.70
N THR A 728 -12.86 -14.28 7.81
CA THR A 728 -14.14 -13.73 7.36
C THR A 728 -13.95 -12.62 6.35
N GLY A 729 -14.93 -12.48 5.46
CA GLY A 729 -15.06 -11.34 4.57
C GLY A 729 -13.96 -11.16 3.54
N LEU A 730 -13.18 -12.20 3.21
CA LEU A 730 -12.22 -12.14 2.11
C LEU A 730 -12.97 -12.06 0.77
N CYS A 731 -12.47 -11.27 -0.18
CA CYS A 731 -13.06 -11.25 -1.52
C CYS A 731 -12.37 -12.24 -2.46
N ALA A 732 -13.13 -12.76 -3.41
CA ALA A 732 -12.66 -13.59 -4.50
C ALA A 732 -13.18 -13.05 -5.84
N ARG A 733 -12.42 -13.26 -6.92
CA ARG A 733 -12.86 -12.95 -8.28
C ARG A 733 -14.20 -13.62 -8.59
N GLY A 734 -15.03 -12.94 -9.40
CA GLY A 734 -16.41 -13.32 -9.67
C GLY A 734 -17.45 -12.61 -8.78
N GLY A 735 -17.02 -11.65 -7.95
CA GLY A 735 -17.94 -10.90 -7.08
C GLY A 735 -18.32 -11.66 -5.82
N PHE A 736 -17.40 -12.42 -5.22
CA PHE A 736 -17.69 -13.24 -4.04
C PHE A 736 -17.03 -12.71 -2.78
N MET A 737 -17.72 -12.82 -1.65
CA MET A 737 -17.18 -12.61 -0.31
C MET A 737 -17.26 -13.93 0.47
N MET A 738 -16.17 -14.30 1.13
CA MET A 738 -15.92 -15.64 1.66
C MET A 738 -15.65 -15.61 3.15
N ASP A 739 -16.37 -16.46 3.89
CA ASP A 739 -15.97 -16.86 5.24
C ASP A 739 -15.56 -18.32 5.23
N ILE A 740 -14.44 -18.63 5.89
CA ILE A 740 -13.83 -19.96 5.94
C ILE A 740 -13.45 -20.25 7.38
N ALA A 741 -13.84 -21.40 7.89
CA ALA A 741 -13.36 -21.92 9.17
C ALA A 741 -12.77 -23.31 9.00
N TRP A 742 -11.71 -23.61 9.74
CA TRP A 742 -11.05 -24.90 9.72
C TRP A 742 -10.67 -25.37 11.11
N LYS A 743 -10.57 -26.69 11.26
CA LYS A 743 -10.14 -27.37 12.47
C LYS A 743 -9.29 -28.58 12.10
N ASN A 744 -8.20 -28.81 12.82
CA ASN A 744 -7.22 -29.86 12.53
C ASN A 744 -6.75 -29.87 11.06
N GLY A 745 -6.55 -28.68 10.47
CA GLY A 745 -6.13 -28.50 9.07
C GLY A 745 -7.20 -28.90 8.04
N LYS A 746 -8.47 -28.94 8.43
CA LYS A 746 -9.59 -29.30 7.54
C LYS A 746 -10.70 -28.28 7.62
N LEU A 747 -11.25 -27.91 6.47
CA LEU A 747 -12.44 -27.07 6.35
C LEU A 747 -13.59 -27.65 7.20
N THR A 748 -14.23 -26.80 8.00
CA THR A 748 -15.41 -27.13 8.81
C THR A 748 -16.63 -26.30 8.43
N LYS A 749 -16.40 -25.09 7.91
CA LYS A 749 -17.44 -24.22 7.38
C LYS A 749 -16.87 -23.37 6.25
N ALA A 750 -17.62 -23.23 5.17
CA ALA A 750 -17.41 -22.17 4.20
C ALA A 750 -18.76 -21.57 3.80
N THR A 751 -18.83 -20.24 3.77
CA THR A 751 -19.96 -19.49 3.23
C THR A 751 -19.48 -18.52 2.16
N VAL A 752 -20.33 -18.32 1.15
CA VAL A 752 -20.12 -17.35 0.08
C VAL A 752 -21.31 -16.40 0.01
N GLN A 753 -21.04 -15.11 0.04
CA GLN A 753 -21.99 -14.07 -0.35
C GLN A 753 -21.65 -13.61 -1.77
N SER A 754 -22.67 -13.44 -2.61
CA SER A 754 -22.51 -12.99 -4.00
C SER A 754 -22.87 -11.51 -4.15
N LYS A 755 -22.04 -10.72 -4.82
CA LYS A 755 -22.33 -9.32 -5.17
C LYS A 755 -23.25 -9.22 -6.40
N THR A 756 -23.22 -10.21 -7.28
CA THR A 756 -24.00 -10.26 -8.52
C THR A 756 -24.70 -11.62 -8.68
N ASP A 757 -25.65 -11.70 -9.60
CA ASP A 757 -26.21 -12.97 -10.07
C ASP A 757 -25.19 -13.68 -10.95
N THR A 758 -24.70 -14.84 -10.50
CA THR A 758 -23.64 -15.55 -11.22
C THR A 758 -23.65 -17.05 -10.90
N THR A 759 -22.76 -17.81 -11.53
CA THR A 759 -22.45 -19.19 -11.15
C THR A 759 -20.99 -19.26 -10.71
N GLY A 760 -20.78 -19.48 -9.42
CA GLY A 760 -19.44 -19.67 -8.86
C GLY A 760 -18.97 -21.11 -8.97
N LYS A 761 -17.71 -21.29 -9.32
CA LYS A 761 -17.00 -22.58 -9.30
C LYS A 761 -16.07 -22.62 -8.10
N PHE A 762 -16.39 -23.45 -7.12
CA PHE A 762 -15.65 -23.55 -5.86
C PHE A 762 -14.89 -24.88 -5.78
N ARG A 763 -13.68 -24.87 -5.23
CA ARG A 763 -12.84 -26.07 -5.04
C ARG A 763 -12.39 -26.23 -3.60
N TYR A 764 -12.39 -27.47 -3.12
CA TYR A 764 -11.69 -27.88 -1.90
C TYR A 764 -11.24 -29.34 -2.02
N LYS A 765 -9.95 -29.61 -1.79
CA LYS A 765 -9.33 -30.95 -1.86
C LYS A 765 -9.73 -31.77 -3.10
N GLY A 766 -9.64 -31.13 -4.27
CA GLY A 766 -9.95 -31.74 -5.56
C GLY A 766 -11.43 -31.82 -5.92
N LYS A 767 -12.36 -31.70 -4.95
CA LYS A 767 -13.80 -31.62 -5.21
C LYS A 767 -14.16 -30.24 -5.74
N VAL A 768 -14.97 -30.19 -6.79
CA VAL A 768 -15.49 -28.96 -7.40
C VAL A 768 -17.01 -28.89 -7.23
N VAL A 769 -17.52 -27.72 -6.88
CA VAL A 769 -18.96 -27.42 -6.78
C VAL A 769 -19.25 -26.20 -7.64
N ASN A 770 -20.21 -26.34 -8.56
CA ASN A 770 -20.80 -25.20 -9.25
C ASN A 770 -22.07 -24.79 -8.50
N LEU A 771 -22.17 -23.51 -8.15
CA LEU A 771 -23.31 -22.99 -7.41
C LEU A 771 -23.83 -21.73 -8.11
N LYS A 772 -25.09 -21.76 -8.52
CA LYS A 772 -25.81 -20.57 -8.96
C LYS A 772 -26.13 -19.71 -7.74
N THR A 773 -25.73 -18.45 -7.78
CA THR A 773 -25.91 -17.48 -6.70
C THR A 773 -26.70 -16.28 -7.20
N GLU A 774 -27.39 -15.62 -6.26
CA GLU A 774 -28.09 -14.36 -6.50
C GLU A 774 -27.43 -13.25 -5.68
N ALA A 775 -27.48 -12.02 -6.21
CA ALA A 775 -26.93 -10.84 -5.57
C ALA A 775 -27.46 -10.65 -4.15
N GLY A 776 -26.56 -10.33 -3.22
CA GLY A 776 -26.84 -10.10 -1.80
C GLY A 776 -27.08 -11.37 -0.97
N LYS A 777 -27.31 -12.53 -1.60
CA LYS A 777 -27.58 -13.79 -0.88
C LYS A 777 -26.30 -14.47 -0.41
N THR A 778 -26.39 -15.15 0.73
CA THR A 778 -25.33 -15.96 1.33
C THR A 778 -25.66 -17.44 1.26
N TYR A 779 -24.70 -18.26 0.87
CA TYR A 779 -24.84 -19.70 0.70
C TYR A 779 -23.78 -20.46 1.50
N LYS A 780 -24.14 -21.63 2.02
CA LYS A 780 -23.16 -22.57 2.58
C LYS A 780 -22.61 -23.46 1.48
N LEU A 781 -21.29 -23.60 1.39
CA LEU A 781 -20.67 -24.48 0.40
C LEU A 781 -20.69 -25.95 0.87
N PRO A 782 -21.08 -26.91 0.01
CA PRO A 782 -21.31 -28.32 0.39
C PRO A 782 -20.02 -29.16 0.32
N PHE A 783 -19.00 -28.75 1.07
CA PHE A 783 -17.70 -29.45 1.17
C PHE A 783 -17.57 -30.36 2.39
#